data_AF-A0A1V4ISX5-F1
#
_entry.id   AF-A0A1V4ISX5-F1
#
_cell.length_a   1.000
_cell.length_b   1.000
_cell.length_c   1.000
_cell.angle_alpha   90.00
_cell.angle_beta   90.00
_cell.angle_gamma   90.00
#
_symmetry.space_group_name_H-M   'P 1'
#
loop_
_entity.id
_entity.type
_entity.pdbx_description
1 polymer ?
#
loop_
_entity_poly.entity_id
_entity_poly.type
_entity_poly.pdbx_seq_one_letter_code
_entity_poly.pdbx_strand_id
1 'polypeptide(L)'
;MRVKKIGIILCGIVFSTMTMLSVPVKAETNYAFVINGGVLTEYKGHEKEVAIPSNVKEISSDAFRDNSLIEKVTIPSSVKSIGDYAFANCSALKSVVMEDGIQSIGAGAFGECKNLSSVNVPVSVKNVNTYAFEDTAWLKNYKDDYVIVGDGVLINYKGSSTNLTVPQNVKTIASDTFEDNSNITSVTMQAGLKTINDQAFYDCSNLADVKVPSTVSSIGDDAFTSTKWLNENKDKFLIVGDGILLKYTGSYKTITLPSKVKVIAESAFAGNKKLENITLPSKLTEIGVDAFANCIKLKKIVFPSKLKVIGSQSFWKCSSLSSVSFSKNSSCAEIADDAFGWCTKLKQMSLPASVKTIGDYAFLKCTALNKINFAAKTKCTKIGEYTFSYCTKLVSFTMPRGVKSTGNGIFNNCKGLKTVKLSSNMKTISRYMFENCSMLKNINIPKSIKTIDCNAFKNCKKLKSITGAKGITFVDLDVFENTAWLTSHSGDFVNINGILVKYKGSGTKIKIPKNITRIAPAVFGGNTKITAVSIPSNVKAIDHNAFGGCSSLASVTFSKGLEDIGEFAFTTCTKLASISLPDSLKKLGAGAFENCTALKNVTLPKPHVEYETSDNVDPEDNQAIFCNTPWVKNHDGAYIISGDGTLVAYTGTEKDITLPANVTSIAPFAFSYNKSVESVTVPGTVKVIGICAFSDSGVKKVVLEDGVQELSSSAFGDTTSLGEVDIPESVTKFGYHIFDCYNSRDVDLTIVCSNNSEVYYYALLNKINVELK
;
A
#
# COMPACT_ATOMS: atom_id res chain seq x y z
N MET A 1 -24.50 50.12 24.55
CA MET A 1 -25.88 50.56 24.19
C MET A 1 -26.33 49.71 23.00
N ARG A 2 -27.51 49.08 22.95
CA ARG A 2 -28.66 49.02 23.88
C ARG A 2 -29.09 47.56 24.13
N VAL A 3 -29.72 47.31 25.27
CA VAL A 3 -30.41 46.05 25.64
C VAL A 3 -31.92 46.27 25.54
N LYS A 4 -32.70 45.24 25.13
CA LYS A 4 -34.12 44.98 25.48
C LYS A 4 -34.47 43.54 25.03
N LYS A 5 -34.70 42.62 25.97
CA LYS A 5 -35.99 42.19 26.55
C LYS A 5 -36.86 41.39 25.56
N ILE A 6 -36.95 40.07 25.68
CA ILE A 6 -37.83 39.28 26.60
C ILE A 6 -39.28 39.22 26.10
N GLY A 7 -39.78 37.99 25.89
CA GLY A 7 -41.17 37.66 25.64
C GLY A 7 -41.41 36.15 25.81
N ILE A 8 -41.65 35.72 27.06
CA ILE A 8 -42.13 34.37 27.39
C ILE A 8 -43.66 34.45 27.53
N ILE A 9 -44.39 33.49 26.96
CA ILE A 9 -45.79 33.19 27.30
C ILE A 9 -45.89 31.68 27.55
N LEU A 10 -46.58 31.28 28.63
CA LEU A 10 -46.60 29.92 29.16
C LEU A 10 -47.95 29.67 29.85
N CYS A 11 -48.72 28.67 29.38
CA CYS A 11 -49.87 28.01 30.03
C CYS A 11 -50.38 26.87 29.12
N GLY A 12 -50.73 25.66 29.55
CA GLY A 12 -50.72 25.03 30.89
C GLY A 12 -50.76 23.47 30.76
N ILE A 13 -50.24 22.65 31.69
CA ILE A 13 -50.78 22.30 33.03
C ILE A 13 -52.09 21.47 32.93
N VAL A 14 -52.25 20.22 33.42
CA VAL A 14 -51.45 19.15 34.10
C VAL A 14 -52.16 17.78 33.79
N PHE A 15 -51.50 16.59 33.67
CA PHE A 15 -51.56 15.48 34.66
C PHE A 15 -50.52 14.34 34.48
N SER A 16 -50.04 13.87 35.63
CA SER A 16 -49.09 12.80 36.03
C SER A 16 -48.98 11.50 35.19
N THR A 17 -47.88 10.71 35.21
CA THR A 17 -46.99 10.36 36.35
C THR A 17 -45.50 10.17 36.04
N MET A 18 -44.64 10.87 36.81
CA MET A 18 -43.37 10.42 37.44
C MET A 18 -42.59 9.20 36.91
N THR A 19 -41.35 9.43 36.45
CA THR A 19 -40.12 8.72 36.93
C THR A 19 -38.83 9.51 36.59
N MET A 20 -37.88 9.52 37.54
CA MET A 20 -36.41 9.71 37.42
C MET A 20 -35.84 10.84 36.53
N LEU A 21 -35.05 11.73 37.14
CA LEU A 21 -34.09 12.56 36.41
C LEU A 21 -32.98 11.71 35.81
N SER A 22 -32.81 11.74 34.49
CA SER A 22 -31.53 11.47 33.85
C SER A 22 -30.74 12.78 33.68
N VAL A 23 -29.49 12.77 34.14
CA VAL A 23 -28.53 13.85 33.87
C VAL A 23 -28.24 13.88 32.37
N PRO A 24 -28.16 15.05 31.71
CA PRO A 24 -27.78 15.10 30.29
C PRO A 24 -26.32 14.67 30.12
N VAL A 25 -26.11 13.42 29.71
CA VAL A 25 -24.80 12.92 29.28
C VAL A 25 -24.41 13.70 28.03
N LYS A 26 -23.37 14.51 28.14
CA LYS A 26 -22.87 15.36 27.06
C LYS A 26 -21.45 14.95 26.67
N ALA A 27 -21.33 13.77 26.06
CA ALA A 27 -20.09 13.29 25.45
C ALA A 27 -20.35 12.12 24.48
N GLU A 28 -20.79 12.40 23.25
CA GLU A 28 -20.63 11.45 22.14
C GLU A 28 -19.30 11.72 21.43
N THR A 29 -18.21 11.19 21.98
CA THR A 29 -17.03 10.87 21.18
C THR A 29 -17.37 9.62 20.38
N ASN A 30 -17.72 9.82 19.10
CA ASN A 30 -18.32 8.79 18.27
C ASN A 30 -17.26 7.78 17.77
N TYR A 31 -16.92 6.80 18.62
CA TYR A 31 -15.86 5.80 18.40
C TYR A 31 -16.12 4.87 17.20
N ALA A 32 -17.37 4.79 16.71
CA ALA A 32 -17.74 4.01 15.54
C ALA A 32 -17.06 4.47 14.23
N PHE A 33 -16.49 5.68 14.18
CA PHE A 33 -15.88 6.25 12.96
C PHE A 33 -14.38 6.47 13.11
N VAL A 34 -13.57 5.68 12.39
CA VAL A 34 -12.11 5.89 12.32
C VAL A 34 -11.83 7.01 11.31
N ILE A 35 -11.60 8.23 11.80
CA ILE A 35 -11.42 9.42 10.96
C ILE A 35 -9.99 9.94 11.03
N ASN A 36 -9.25 9.76 9.95
CA ASN A 36 -7.86 10.21 9.79
C ASN A 36 -7.78 11.45 8.91
N GLY A 37 -7.50 12.63 9.51
CA GLY A 37 -7.35 13.89 8.77
C GLY A 37 -8.62 14.39 8.07
N GLY A 38 -9.79 13.85 8.42
CA GLY A 38 -11.07 14.10 7.73
C GLY A 38 -11.45 13.03 6.71
N VAL A 39 -10.62 12.01 6.48
CA VAL A 39 -10.99 10.80 5.74
C VAL A 39 -11.56 9.79 6.72
N LEU A 40 -12.79 9.32 6.50
CA LEU A 40 -13.34 8.16 7.20
C LEU A 40 -12.72 6.91 6.56
N THR A 41 -11.83 6.25 7.30
CA THR A 41 -11.07 5.09 6.80
C THR A 41 -11.72 3.75 7.13
N GLU A 42 -12.57 3.70 8.15
CA GLU A 42 -13.20 2.47 8.64
C GLU A 42 -14.41 2.85 9.54
N TYR A 43 -15.50 2.09 9.44
CA TYR A 43 -16.66 2.18 10.32
C TYR A 43 -16.81 0.88 11.13
N LYS A 44 -16.83 1.04 12.46
CA LYS A 44 -16.91 -0.05 13.45
C LYS A 44 -18.25 -0.14 14.18
N GLY A 45 -19.16 0.78 13.88
CA GLY A 45 -20.45 0.85 14.57
C GLY A 45 -21.39 -0.30 14.20
N HIS A 46 -22.41 -0.47 15.04
CA HIS A 46 -23.42 -1.52 14.93
C HIS A 46 -24.83 -0.93 14.74
N GLU A 47 -24.91 0.39 14.56
CA GLU A 47 -26.15 1.13 14.36
C GLU A 47 -26.79 0.78 13.01
N LYS A 48 -28.06 0.37 13.05
CA LYS A 48 -28.86 0.12 11.85
C LYS A 48 -29.09 1.39 11.02
N GLU A 49 -29.12 2.55 11.67
CA GLU A 49 -29.18 3.85 11.01
C GLU A 49 -27.94 4.67 11.33
N VAL A 50 -27.11 4.93 10.32
CA VAL A 50 -25.82 5.60 10.46
C VAL A 50 -25.90 7.00 9.88
N ALA A 51 -25.52 8.02 10.65
CA ALA A 51 -25.29 9.38 10.16
C ALA A 51 -23.79 9.68 10.18
N ILE A 52 -23.17 9.83 9.01
CA ILE A 52 -21.73 10.08 8.92
C ILE A 52 -21.42 11.50 9.48
N PRO A 53 -20.43 11.66 10.37
CA PRO A 53 -20.10 12.95 10.97
C PRO A 53 -19.69 14.05 9.97
N SER A 54 -20.12 15.29 10.20
CA SER A 54 -19.90 16.44 9.30
C SER A 54 -18.44 16.96 9.23
N ASN A 55 -17.55 16.43 10.06
CA ASN A 55 -16.11 16.63 9.93
C ASN A 55 -15.49 15.74 8.82
N VAL A 56 -16.15 14.65 8.40
CA VAL A 56 -15.72 13.80 7.29
C VAL A 56 -15.80 14.56 5.96
N LYS A 57 -14.74 14.46 5.15
CA LYS A 57 -14.56 15.08 3.83
C LYS A 57 -14.45 14.06 2.70
N GLU A 58 -14.11 12.82 3.05
CA GLU A 58 -13.94 11.70 2.13
C GLU A 58 -14.24 10.41 2.89
N ILE A 59 -14.87 9.45 2.23
CA ILE A 59 -14.98 8.07 2.69
C ILE A 59 -13.96 7.28 1.88
N SER A 60 -13.03 6.57 2.52
CA SER A 60 -12.03 5.79 1.79
C SER A 60 -12.66 4.62 1.05
N SER A 61 -11.84 3.94 0.24
CA SER A 61 -12.18 2.60 -0.21
C SER A 61 -12.46 1.68 0.97
N ASP A 62 -13.34 0.70 0.75
CA ASP A 62 -13.71 -0.38 1.67
C ASP A 62 -14.24 0.02 3.08
N ALA A 63 -14.44 1.31 3.39
CA ALA A 63 -14.65 1.82 4.75
C ALA A 63 -15.86 1.24 5.53
N PHE A 64 -16.90 0.75 4.85
CA PHE A 64 -18.08 0.05 5.38
C PHE A 64 -18.28 -1.32 4.71
N ARG A 65 -17.30 -1.81 3.94
CA ARG A 65 -17.46 -3.01 3.12
C ARG A 65 -17.85 -4.23 3.96
N ASP A 66 -18.66 -5.10 3.36
CA ASP A 66 -19.20 -6.33 3.96
C ASP A 66 -20.08 -6.10 5.21
N ASN A 67 -20.44 -4.85 5.54
CA ASN A 67 -21.24 -4.56 6.74
C ASN A 67 -22.69 -5.09 6.60
N SER A 68 -23.00 -6.09 7.40
CA SER A 68 -24.28 -6.82 7.42
C SER A 68 -25.33 -6.25 8.38
N LEU A 69 -25.06 -5.11 9.05
CA LEU A 69 -25.91 -4.52 10.08
C LEU A 69 -26.58 -3.21 9.65
N ILE A 70 -25.88 -2.38 8.87
CA ILE A 70 -26.39 -1.08 8.44
C ILE A 70 -27.61 -1.26 7.53
N GLU A 71 -28.76 -0.73 7.93
CA GLU A 71 -29.98 -0.72 7.11
C GLU A 71 -30.16 0.63 6.39
N LYS A 72 -29.60 1.70 6.92
CA LYS A 72 -29.67 3.05 6.36
C LYS A 72 -28.41 3.87 6.66
N VAL A 73 -27.90 4.60 5.67
CA VAL A 73 -26.76 5.52 5.82
C VAL A 73 -27.15 6.92 5.35
N THR A 74 -26.74 7.94 6.10
CA THR A 74 -26.82 9.36 5.72
C THR A 74 -25.41 9.93 5.55
N ILE A 75 -25.11 10.43 4.34
CA ILE A 75 -23.81 10.97 3.94
C ILE A 75 -23.91 12.50 3.83
N PRO A 76 -23.20 13.27 4.69
CA PRO A 76 -23.35 14.72 4.76
C PRO A 76 -22.64 15.44 3.61
N SER A 77 -23.10 16.66 3.36
CA SER A 77 -22.61 17.63 2.36
C SER A 77 -21.14 18.01 2.53
N SER A 78 -20.53 17.68 3.67
CA SER A 78 -19.10 17.81 3.91
C SER A 78 -18.26 16.82 3.11
N VAL A 79 -18.77 15.62 2.82
CA VAL A 79 -18.13 14.58 2.01
C VAL A 79 -18.05 15.01 0.55
N LYS A 80 -16.91 14.77 -0.10
CA LYS A 80 -16.62 15.12 -1.50
C LYS A 80 -16.41 13.91 -2.39
N SER A 81 -15.86 12.83 -1.84
CA SER A 81 -15.63 11.55 -2.52
C SER A 81 -16.12 10.41 -1.65
N ILE A 82 -16.72 9.41 -2.29
CA ILE A 82 -16.94 8.07 -1.76
C ILE A 82 -15.97 7.16 -2.51
N GLY A 83 -15.11 6.44 -1.79
CA GLY A 83 -14.08 5.58 -2.37
C GLY A 83 -14.62 4.31 -3.05
N ASP A 84 -13.71 3.55 -3.65
CA ASP A 84 -14.04 2.31 -4.34
C ASP A 84 -14.46 1.23 -3.32
N TYR A 85 -15.49 0.45 -3.61
CA TYR A 85 -16.04 -0.58 -2.71
C TYR A 85 -16.44 -0.07 -1.30
N ALA A 86 -16.59 1.24 -1.09
CA ALA A 86 -16.75 1.84 0.24
C ALA A 86 -17.92 1.27 1.07
N PHE A 87 -19.00 0.83 0.42
CA PHE A 87 -20.13 0.11 1.01
C PHE A 87 -20.42 -1.21 0.26
N ALA A 88 -19.43 -1.79 -0.43
CA ALA A 88 -19.65 -3.02 -1.20
C ALA A 88 -20.17 -4.16 -0.30
N ASN A 89 -21.08 -4.97 -0.84
CA ASN A 89 -21.70 -6.11 -0.16
C ASN A 89 -22.33 -5.79 1.22
N CYS A 90 -22.79 -4.54 1.44
CA CYS A 90 -23.58 -4.19 2.61
C CYS A 90 -24.99 -4.81 2.52
N SER A 91 -25.10 -6.10 2.82
CA SER A 91 -26.26 -6.92 2.49
C SER A 91 -27.56 -6.50 3.19
N ALA A 92 -27.48 -5.84 4.36
CA ALA A 92 -28.65 -5.29 5.07
C ALA A 92 -29.07 -3.89 4.60
N LEU A 93 -28.24 -3.19 3.82
CA LEU A 93 -28.44 -1.78 3.47
C LEU A 93 -29.65 -1.63 2.55
N LYS A 94 -30.66 -0.88 3.00
CA LYS A 94 -31.94 -0.64 2.30
C LYS A 94 -32.02 0.77 1.72
N SER A 95 -31.43 1.76 2.40
CA SER A 95 -31.52 3.17 2.02
C SER A 95 -30.20 3.92 2.18
N VAL A 96 -29.81 4.70 1.17
CA VAL A 96 -28.69 5.64 1.24
C VAL A 96 -29.20 7.05 0.96
N VAL A 97 -28.99 7.94 1.93
CA VAL A 97 -29.35 9.36 1.86
C VAL A 97 -28.08 10.19 1.67
N MET A 98 -27.90 10.82 0.52
CA MET A 98 -26.76 11.69 0.23
C MET A 98 -27.19 13.16 0.19
N GLU A 99 -26.52 14.02 0.95
CA GLU A 99 -26.73 15.48 0.90
C GLU A 99 -26.01 16.12 -0.31
N ASP A 100 -26.46 17.31 -0.74
CA ASP A 100 -25.80 18.02 -1.84
C ASP A 100 -24.40 18.51 -1.41
N GLY A 101 -23.37 18.00 -2.09
CA GLY A 101 -21.98 18.27 -1.74
C GLY A 101 -20.98 17.22 -2.24
N ILE A 102 -21.38 15.95 -2.37
CA ILE A 102 -20.58 14.84 -2.91
C ILE A 102 -20.32 15.07 -4.41
N GLN A 103 -19.10 14.85 -4.87
CA GLN A 103 -18.67 15.13 -6.26
C GLN A 103 -18.43 13.84 -7.07
N SER A 104 -17.99 12.76 -6.42
CA SER A 104 -17.69 11.48 -7.06
C SER A 104 -18.08 10.27 -6.20
N ILE A 105 -18.48 9.19 -6.88
CA ILE A 105 -18.74 7.87 -6.30
C ILE A 105 -17.80 6.85 -6.97
N GLY A 106 -17.02 6.13 -6.17
CA GLY A 106 -16.01 5.16 -6.60
C GLY A 106 -16.57 3.90 -7.23
N ALA A 107 -15.67 3.08 -7.80
CA ALA A 107 -16.01 1.84 -8.48
C ALA A 107 -16.56 0.84 -7.46
N GLY A 108 -17.65 0.14 -7.79
CA GLY A 108 -18.29 -0.81 -6.88
C GLY A 108 -18.76 -0.23 -5.54
N ALA A 109 -18.82 1.10 -5.35
CA ALA A 109 -19.00 1.74 -4.04
C ALA A 109 -20.25 1.28 -3.26
N PHE A 110 -21.33 0.92 -3.94
CA PHE A 110 -22.53 0.27 -3.38
C PHE A 110 -22.84 -1.05 -4.12
N GLY A 111 -21.83 -1.65 -4.75
CA GLY A 111 -21.95 -2.94 -5.45
C GLY A 111 -22.39 -4.04 -4.50
N GLU A 112 -23.14 -5.02 -5.02
CA GLU A 112 -23.68 -6.16 -4.27
C GLU A 112 -24.59 -5.81 -3.06
N CYS A 113 -24.99 -4.55 -2.87
CA CYS A 113 -25.98 -4.15 -1.86
C CYS A 113 -27.39 -4.61 -2.28
N LYS A 114 -27.64 -5.93 -2.24
CA LYS A 114 -28.81 -6.59 -2.85
C LYS A 114 -30.16 -6.11 -2.30
N ASN A 115 -30.21 -5.58 -1.08
CA ASN A 115 -31.42 -4.98 -0.47
C ASN A 115 -31.56 -3.46 -0.68
N LEU A 116 -30.54 -2.78 -1.23
CA LEU A 116 -30.53 -1.33 -1.39
C LEU A 116 -31.56 -0.94 -2.44
N SER A 117 -32.66 -0.35 -2.01
CA SER A 117 -33.85 -0.05 -2.83
C SER A 117 -34.19 1.44 -2.89
N SER A 118 -33.61 2.24 -1.98
CA SER A 118 -33.78 3.69 -1.91
C SER A 118 -32.42 4.39 -1.97
N VAL A 119 -32.16 5.13 -3.04
CA VAL A 119 -30.94 5.95 -3.21
C VAL A 119 -31.35 7.31 -3.76
N ASN A 120 -30.86 8.40 -3.17
CA ASN A 120 -30.85 9.72 -3.81
C ASN A 120 -29.41 10.10 -4.18
N VAL A 121 -29.13 10.29 -5.47
CA VAL A 121 -27.83 10.78 -5.94
C VAL A 121 -27.97 12.28 -6.22
N PRO A 122 -27.30 13.17 -5.45
CA PRO A 122 -27.53 14.61 -5.51
C PRO A 122 -26.86 15.23 -6.74
N VAL A 123 -27.39 16.38 -7.18
CA VAL A 123 -26.94 17.09 -8.39
C VAL A 123 -25.49 17.59 -8.32
N SER A 124 -24.87 17.60 -7.14
CA SER A 124 -23.43 17.82 -6.99
C SER A 124 -22.55 16.71 -7.58
N VAL A 125 -23.06 15.47 -7.70
CA VAL A 125 -22.33 14.29 -8.18
C VAL A 125 -22.13 14.38 -9.69
N LYS A 126 -20.87 14.38 -10.12
CA LYS A 126 -20.46 14.57 -11.54
C LYS A 126 -19.80 13.34 -12.14
N ASN A 127 -19.29 12.45 -11.30
CA ASN A 127 -18.64 11.21 -11.69
C ASN A 127 -19.23 10.06 -10.85
N VAL A 128 -19.58 8.97 -11.52
CA VAL A 128 -19.92 7.69 -10.92
C VAL A 128 -19.12 6.67 -11.71
N ASN A 129 -18.30 5.88 -11.02
CA ASN A 129 -17.40 4.93 -11.67
C ASN A 129 -18.07 3.57 -11.93
N THR A 130 -17.37 2.71 -12.65
CA THR A 130 -17.66 1.29 -12.92
C THR A 130 -18.42 0.60 -11.79
N TYR A 131 -19.56 0.00 -12.12
CA TYR A 131 -20.35 -0.87 -11.23
C TYR A 131 -20.74 -0.27 -9.86
N ALA A 132 -20.72 1.06 -9.69
CA ALA A 132 -20.95 1.71 -8.39
C ALA A 132 -22.28 1.38 -7.70
N PHE A 133 -23.30 0.92 -8.44
CA PHE A 133 -24.59 0.45 -7.93
C PHE A 133 -24.97 -0.94 -8.49
N GLU A 134 -23.97 -1.71 -8.92
CA GLU A 134 -24.18 -3.06 -9.46
C GLU A 134 -24.92 -3.97 -8.47
N ASP A 135 -25.77 -4.82 -9.01
CA ASP A 135 -26.54 -5.83 -8.29
C ASP A 135 -27.53 -5.32 -7.22
N THR A 136 -27.66 -4.00 -7.03
CA THR A 136 -28.62 -3.37 -6.11
C THR A 136 -30.08 -3.58 -6.52
N ALA A 137 -30.99 -3.69 -5.55
CA ALA A 137 -32.43 -3.71 -5.82
C ALA A 137 -32.93 -2.40 -6.47
N TRP A 138 -32.28 -1.27 -6.16
CA TRP A 138 -32.57 0.05 -6.72
C TRP A 138 -32.30 0.08 -8.23
N LEU A 139 -31.12 -0.37 -8.67
CA LEU A 139 -30.78 -0.44 -10.09
C LEU A 139 -31.65 -1.49 -10.81
N LYS A 140 -31.85 -2.67 -10.21
CA LYS A 140 -32.71 -3.74 -10.76
C LYS A 140 -34.16 -3.29 -10.97
N ASN A 141 -34.74 -2.55 -10.02
CA ASN A 141 -36.11 -2.05 -10.09
C ASN A 141 -36.26 -0.67 -10.76
N TYR A 142 -35.17 -0.05 -11.23
CA TYR A 142 -35.22 1.22 -11.97
C TYR A 142 -36.09 1.07 -13.23
N LYS A 143 -37.05 1.98 -13.42
CA LYS A 143 -38.13 1.82 -14.41
C LYS A 143 -37.82 2.35 -15.80
N ASP A 144 -36.99 3.38 -15.90
CA ASP A 144 -36.65 4.00 -17.18
C ASP A 144 -35.49 3.25 -17.85
N ASP A 145 -35.49 3.23 -19.19
CA ASP A 145 -34.41 2.66 -20.00
C ASP A 145 -33.04 3.31 -19.70
N TYR A 146 -33.01 4.59 -19.33
CA TYR A 146 -31.79 5.35 -19.08
C TYR A 146 -31.67 5.67 -17.58
N VAL A 147 -30.71 5.04 -16.90
CA VAL A 147 -30.45 5.30 -15.48
C VAL A 147 -29.54 6.52 -15.36
N ILE A 148 -30.15 7.71 -15.21
CA ILE A 148 -29.46 9.00 -15.16
C ILE A 148 -29.51 9.56 -13.73
N VAL A 149 -28.35 9.90 -13.18
CA VAL A 149 -28.17 10.38 -11.80
C VAL A 149 -27.31 11.65 -11.72
N GLY A 150 -27.37 12.35 -10.58
CA GLY A 150 -26.51 13.51 -10.30
C GLY A 150 -26.63 14.63 -11.35
N ASP A 151 -25.49 15.19 -11.77
CA ASP A 151 -25.42 16.24 -12.81
C ASP A 151 -25.58 15.69 -14.25
N GLY A 152 -26.52 14.76 -14.46
CA GLY A 152 -26.74 14.13 -15.77
C GLY A 152 -25.68 13.07 -16.12
N VAL A 153 -25.29 12.25 -15.15
CA VAL A 153 -24.42 11.08 -15.36
C VAL A 153 -25.32 9.89 -15.72
N LEU A 154 -25.21 9.39 -16.95
CA LEU A 154 -25.83 8.13 -17.35
C LEU A 154 -24.93 6.98 -16.85
N ILE A 155 -25.48 6.09 -16.01
CA ILE A 155 -24.70 5.02 -15.34
C ILE A 155 -25.08 3.60 -15.76
N ASN A 156 -26.22 3.43 -16.44
CA ASN A 156 -26.66 2.14 -16.95
C ASN A 156 -27.74 2.36 -18.03
N TYR A 157 -27.86 1.43 -18.97
CA TYR A 157 -28.93 1.39 -19.95
C TYR A 157 -29.65 0.03 -19.96
N LYS A 158 -30.96 0.07 -19.69
CA LYS A 158 -31.84 -1.10 -19.52
C LYS A 158 -32.80 -1.32 -20.70
N GLY A 159 -32.81 -0.41 -21.66
CA GLY A 159 -33.69 -0.49 -22.84
C GLY A 159 -33.22 -1.51 -23.87
N SER A 160 -34.12 -1.89 -24.78
CA SER A 160 -33.86 -2.85 -25.87
C SER A 160 -33.70 -2.20 -27.26
N SER A 161 -33.62 -0.87 -27.33
CA SER A 161 -33.57 -0.13 -28.61
C SER A 161 -32.29 -0.41 -29.42
N THR A 162 -32.47 -0.88 -30.66
CA THR A 162 -31.39 -1.10 -31.64
C THR A 162 -30.75 0.18 -32.19
N ASN A 163 -31.49 1.30 -32.13
CA ASN A 163 -31.04 2.63 -32.56
C ASN A 163 -31.20 3.61 -31.39
N LEU A 164 -30.11 3.89 -30.70
CA LEU A 164 -30.08 4.65 -29.46
C LEU A 164 -30.00 6.16 -29.72
N THR A 165 -30.71 6.96 -28.93
CA THR A 165 -30.48 8.40 -28.82
C THR A 165 -30.29 8.79 -27.37
N VAL A 166 -29.08 9.19 -27.00
CA VAL A 166 -28.74 9.58 -25.62
C VAL A 166 -29.52 10.85 -25.23
N PRO A 167 -30.23 10.90 -24.09
CA PRO A 167 -31.04 12.06 -23.70
C PRO A 167 -30.24 13.37 -23.56
N GLN A 168 -30.89 14.51 -23.86
CA GLN A 168 -30.28 15.86 -23.88
C GLN A 168 -29.68 16.29 -22.53
N ASN A 169 -30.21 15.78 -21.41
CA ASN A 169 -29.74 16.09 -20.07
C ASN A 169 -28.48 15.32 -19.66
N VAL A 170 -28.02 14.35 -20.46
CA VAL A 170 -26.79 13.60 -20.17
C VAL A 170 -25.55 14.44 -20.49
N LYS A 171 -24.71 14.65 -19.48
CA LYS A 171 -23.41 15.34 -19.57
C LYS A 171 -22.23 14.37 -19.57
N THR A 172 -22.38 13.22 -18.91
CA THR A 172 -21.38 12.16 -18.83
C THR A 172 -22.04 10.82 -19.11
N ILE A 173 -21.45 10.01 -19.99
CA ILE A 173 -21.70 8.56 -20.02
C ILE A 173 -20.63 7.94 -19.13
N ALA A 174 -21.04 7.28 -18.05
CA ALA A 174 -20.13 6.63 -17.11
C ALA A 174 -19.47 5.40 -17.74
N SER A 175 -18.50 4.84 -17.03
CA SER A 175 -17.84 3.62 -17.48
C SER A 175 -18.85 2.49 -17.62
N ASP A 176 -18.62 1.59 -18.57
CA ASP A 176 -19.34 0.32 -18.72
C ASP A 176 -20.86 0.43 -18.99
N THR A 177 -21.38 1.66 -19.18
CA THR A 177 -22.81 1.97 -19.28
C THR A 177 -23.57 1.14 -20.33
N PHE A 178 -22.89 0.79 -21.43
CA PHE A 178 -23.38 -0.04 -22.53
C PHE A 178 -22.44 -1.22 -22.83
N GLU A 179 -21.61 -1.65 -21.88
CA GLU A 179 -20.73 -2.81 -22.04
C GLU A 179 -21.51 -4.06 -22.54
N ASP A 180 -20.88 -4.85 -23.40
CA ASP A 180 -21.40 -6.09 -24.02
C ASP A 180 -22.74 -5.94 -24.77
N ASN A 181 -23.22 -4.71 -25.02
CA ASN A 181 -24.55 -4.49 -25.60
C ASN A 181 -24.60 -4.78 -27.11
N SER A 182 -24.74 -6.06 -27.43
CA SER A 182 -24.87 -6.58 -28.78
C SER A 182 -26.19 -6.21 -29.49
N ASN A 183 -27.16 -5.58 -28.83
CA ASN A 183 -28.42 -5.15 -29.45
C ASN A 183 -28.30 -3.80 -30.16
N ILE A 184 -27.42 -2.92 -29.72
CA ILE A 184 -27.29 -1.55 -30.26
C ILE A 184 -26.47 -1.58 -31.55
N THR A 185 -27.05 -1.08 -32.65
CA THR A 185 -26.37 -0.92 -33.95
C THR A 185 -26.03 0.52 -34.30
N SER A 186 -26.73 1.50 -33.71
CA SER A 186 -26.41 2.92 -33.87
C SER A 186 -26.64 3.72 -32.59
N VAL A 187 -25.83 4.77 -32.39
CA VAL A 187 -25.91 5.69 -31.25
C VAL A 187 -25.81 7.13 -31.72
N THR A 188 -26.82 7.94 -31.39
CA THR A 188 -26.78 9.40 -31.56
C THR A 188 -26.65 10.08 -30.20
N MET A 189 -25.53 10.77 -29.98
CA MET A 189 -25.27 11.54 -28.76
C MET A 189 -25.65 13.01 -28.96
N GLN A 190 -26.21 13.63 -27.93
CA GLN A 190 -26.88 14.93 -28.04
C GLN A 190 -26.06 16.11 -27.51
N ALA A 191 -26.45 17.32 -27.93
CA ALA A 191 -25.75 18.58 -27.63
C ALA A 191 -25.83 18.95 -26.13
N GLY A 192 -24.86 18.47 -25.36
CA GLY A 192 -24.81 18.61 -23.91
C GLY A 192 -23.70 17.75 -23.33
N LEU A 193 -23.57 16.52 -23.87
CA LEU A 193 -22.56 15.54 -23.52
C LEU A 193 -21.13 16.11 -23.63
N LYS A 194 -20.34 15.91 -22.57
CA LYS A 194 -18.96 16.39 -22.41
C LYS A 194 -17.93 15.27 -22.34
N THR A 195 -18.32 14.17 -21.71
CA THR A 195 -17.41 13.06 -21.38
C THR A 195 -18.08 11.74 -21.69
N ILE A 196 -17.29 10.82 -22.25
CA ILE A 196 -17.59 9.40 -22.35
C ILE A 196 -16.46 8.73 -21.58
N ASN A 197 -16.75 8.00 -20.51
CA ASN A 197 -15.73 7.36 -19.68
C ASN A 197 -15.23 6.05 -20.32
N ASP A 198 -14.28 5.41 -19.63
CA ASP A 198 -13.62 4.18 -20.04
C ASP A 198 -14.63 3.06 -20.30
N GLN A 199 -14.40 2.22 -21.30
CA GLN A 199 -15.22 1.03 -21.62
C GLN A 199 -16.73 1.26 -21.83
N ALA A 200 -17.21 2.52 -21.93
CA ALA A 200 -18.62 2.88 -21.99
C ALA A 200 -19.45 2.20 -23.10
N PHE A 201 -18.84 1.82 -24.23
CA PHE A 201 -19.41 0.99 -25.30
C PHE A 201 -18.46 -0.18 -25.66
N TYR A 202 -17.74 -0.73 -24.67
CA TYR A 202 -16.89 -1.90 -24.84
C TYR A 202 -17.73 -3.11 -25.29
N ASP A 203 -17.18 -3.89 -26.21
CA ASP A 203 -17.80 -5.04 -26.89
C ASP A 203 -19.27 -4.88 -27.35
N CYS A 204 -19.69 -3.64 -27.62
CA CYS A 204 -20.84 -3.30 -28.47
C CYS A 204 -20.57 -3.74 -29.93
N SER A 205 -20.38 -5.03 -30.16
CA SER A 205 -19.85 -5.63 -31.38
C SER A 205 -20.68 -5.33 -32.64
N ASN A 206 -21.99 -5.10 -32.48
CA ASN A 206 -22.90 -4.70 -33.57
C ASN A 206 -22.99 -3.19 -33.83
N LEU A 207 -22.43 -2.34 -32.97
CA LEU A 207 -22.50 -0.87 -33.07
C LEU A 207 -21.69 -0.37 -34.27
N ALA A 208 -22.37 0.09 -35.32
CA ALA A 208 -21.80 0.45 -36.61
C ALA A 208 -21.85 1.96 -36.97
N ASP A 209 -22.79 2.72 -36.40
CA ASP A 209 -22.93 4.18 -36.60
C ASP A 209 -22.94 4.92 -35.25
N VAL A 210 -21.92 5.74 -34.99
CA VAL A 210 -21.83 6.56 -33.77
C VAL A 210 -21.68 8.04 -34.15
N LYS A 211 -22.60 8.87 -33.63
CA LYS A 211 -22.61 10.32 -33.84
C LYS A 211 -22.25 11.03 -32.55
N VAL A 212 -20.97 11.37 -32.39
CA VAL A 212 -20.41 12.10 -31.25
C VAL A 212 -20.49 13.61 -31.49
N PRO A 213 -21.18 14.41 -30.63
CA PRO A 213 -21.31 15.85 -30.80
C PRO A 213 -20.01 16.57 -30.45
N SER A 214 -19.81 17.75 -31.06
CA SER A 214 -18.61 18.58 -30.86
C SER A 214 -18.42 19.10 -29.43
N THR A 215 -19.38 18.89 -28.53
CA THR A 215 -19.29 19.21 -27.11
C THR A 215 -18.49 18.19 -26.30
N VAL A 216 -18.26 16.99 -26.82
CA VAL A 216 -17.47 15.94 -26.16
C VAL A 216 -15.99 16.30 -26.23
N SER A 217 -15.40 16.58 -25.08
CA SER A 217 -13.98 16.97 -24.94
C SER A 217 -13.08 15.87 -24.38
N SER A 218 -13.66 14.77 -23.90
CA SER A 218 -12.96 13.60 -23.38
C SER A 218 -13.68 12.32 -23.76
N ILE A 219 -12.92 11.31 -24.16
CA ILE A 219 -13.35 9.93 -24.38
C ILE A 219 -12.31 9.07 -23.66
N GLY A 220 -12.76 8.18 -22.78
CA GLY A 220 -11.92 7.31 -21.97
C GLY A 220 -11.28 6.16 -22.75
N ASP A 221 -10.45 5.41 -22.04
CA ASP A 221 -9.72 4.26 -22.57
C ASP A 221 -10.70 3.11 -22.88
N ASP A 222 -10.46 2.36 -23.95
CA ASP A 222 -11.32 1.28 -24.48
C ASP A 222 -12.81 1.61 -24.73
N ALA A 223 -13.24 2.88 -24.61
CA ALA A 223 -14.65 3.30 -24.65
C ALA A 223 -15.45 2.93 -25.91
N PHE A 224 -14.78 2.55 -27.00
CA PHE A 224 -15.38 2.02 -28.23
C PHE A 224 -14.61 0.80 -28.78
N THR A 225 -13.79 0.15 -27.96
CA THR A 225 -13.06 -1.05 -28.37
C THR A 225 -14.02 -2.19 -28.68
N SER A 226 -13.62 -3.07 -29.59
CA SER A 226 -14.43 -4.14 -30.19
C SER A 226 -15.68 -3.71 -30.98
N THR A 227 -16.09 -2.44 -30.95
CA THR A 227 -17.20 -1.94 -31.80
C THR A 227 -16.91 -2.07 -33.30
N LYS A 228 -17.94 -2.40 -34.08
CA LYS A 228 -17.87 -2.41 -35.55
C LYS A 228 -17.54 -1.02 -36.11
N TRP A 229 -18.07 0.03 -35.52
CA TRP A 229 -17.86 1.44 -35.89
C TRP A 229 -16.39 1.84 -35.82
N LEU A 230 -15.67 1.44 -34.77
CA LEU A 230 -14.24 1.71 -34.64
C LEU A 230 -13.42 0.74 -35.50
N ASN A 231 -13.78 -0.54 -35.53
CA ASN A 231 -13.00 -1.59 -36.19
C ASN A 231 -13.02 -1.49 -37.72
N GLU A 232 -14.20 -1.36 -38.33
CA GLU A 232 -14.39 -1.26 -39.78
C GLU A 232 -14.22 0.16 -40.33
N ASN A 233 -13.90 1.14 -39.47
CA ASN A 233 -13.79 2.53 -39.87
C ASN A 233 -12.77 2.74 -41.01
N LYS A 234 -13.16 3.50 -42.03
CA LYS A 234 -12.32 3.77 -43.21
C LYS A 234 -11.73 5.18 -43.22
N ASP A 235 -12.07 6.04 -42.26
CA ASP A 235 -11.49 7.37 -42.17
C ASP A 235 -10.00 7.27 -41.84
N LYS A 236 -9.19 7.94 -42.66
CA LYS A 236 -7.74 8.02 -42.45
C LYS A 236 -7.40 8.59 -41.07
N PHE A 237 -8.20 9.55 -40.60
CA PHE A 237 -8.10 10.19 -39.30
C PHE A 237 -9.52 10.26 -38.71
N LEU A 238 -9.93 9.25 -37.94
CA LEU A 238 -11.22 9.25 -37.25
C LEU A 238 -11.17 10.30 -36.12
N ILE A 239 -11.66 11.51 -36.40
CA ILE A 239 -11.63 12.65 -35.48
C ILE A 239 -13.04 13.05 -35.10
N VAL A 240 -13.38 12.84 -33.83
CA VAL A 240 -14.69 13.10 -33.24
C VAL A 240 -14.64 14.18 -32.15
N GLY A 241 -15.80 14.58 -31.63
CA GLY A 241 -15.90 15.54 -30.53
C GLY A 241 -15.17 16.85 -30.79
N ASP A 242 -14.57 17.42 -29.75
CA ASP A 242 -13.73 18.61 -29.80
C ASP A 242 -12.30 18.31 -30.31
N GLY A 243 -12.18 17.54 -31.39
CA GLY A 243 -10.90 17.23 -32.01
C GLY A 243 -10.13 16.07 -31.36
N ILE A 244 -10.83 15.04 -30.91
CA ILE A 244 -10.27 13.80 -30.39
C ILE A 244 -9.99 12.86 -31.57
N LEU A 245 -8.73 12.51 -31.80
CA LEU A 245 -8.34 11.50 -32.80
C LEU A 245 -8.38 10.11 -32.15
N LEU A 246 -9.42 9.33 -32.46
CA LEU A 246 -9.61 7.96 -31.95
C LEU A 246 -8.77 6.93 -32.70
N LYS A 247 -8.65 7.05 -34.03
CA LYS A 247 -7.98 6.04 -34.86
C LYS A 247 -7.33 6.62 -36.10
N TYR A 248 -6.13 6.13 -36.42
CA TYR A 248 -5.44 6.37 -37.67
C TYR A 248 -5.29 5.07 -38.47
N THR A 249 -6.06 4.95 -39.55
CA THR A 249 -6.10 3.76 -40.42
C THR A 249 -5.07 3.81 -41.56
N GLY A 250 -4.36 4.94 -41.71
CA GLY A 250 -3.48 5.19 -42.84
C GLY A 250 -2.17 4.38 -42.83
N SER A 251 -1.67 4.07 -44.03
CA SER A 251 -0.45 3.26 -44.21
C SER A 251 0.80 4.08 -44.60
N TYR A 252 0.76 5.40 -44.41
CA TYR A 252 1.81 6.34 -44.83
C TYR A 252 3.03 6.36 -43.90
N LYS A 253 4.23 6.57 -44.48
CA LYS A 253 5.50 6.74 -43.75
C LYS A 253 5.64 8.10 -43.07
N THR A 254 5.07 9.14 -43.64
CA THR A 254 5.14 10.51 -43.10
C THR A 254 3.73 11.10 -43.11
N ILE A 255 3.32 11.69 -41.98
CA ILE A 255 2.03 12.36 -41.85
C ILE A 255 2.16 13.69 -41.09
N THR A 256 1.22 14.58 -41.39
CA THR A 256 0.92 15.77 -40.59
C THR A 256 -0.50 15.63 -40.09
N LEU A 257 -0.72 15.76 -38.79
CA LEU A 257 -2.07 15.66 -38.23
C LEU A 257 -2.89 16.92 -38.52
N PRO A 258 -4.22 16.81 -38.72
CA PRO A 258 -5.08 17.98 -38.90
C PRO A 258 -4.98 18.96 -37.73
N SER A 259 -4.97 20.27 -38.04
CA SER A 259 -4.82 21.34 -37.04
C SER A 259 -5.97 21.45 -36.03
N LYS A 260 -7.09 20.74 -36.26
CA LYS A 260 -8.21 20.61 -35.33
C LYS A 260 -7.97 19.62 -34.18
N VAL A 261 -6.98 18.72 -34.29
CA VAL A 261 -6.74 17.70 -33.25
C VAL A 261 -6.20 18.35 -31.97
N LYS A 262 -6.85 18.04 -30.84
CA LYS A 262 -6.50 18.46 -29.48
C LYS A 262 -6.05 17.29 -28.60
N VAL A 263 -6.61 16.11 -28.82
CA VAL A 263 -6.28 14.87 -28.11
C VAL A 263 -5.97 13.79 -29.13
N ILE A 264 -4.90 13.02 -28.91
CA ILE A 264 -4.72 11.71 -29.53
C ILE A 264 -5.14 10.71 -28.47
N ALA A 265 -6.23 9.98 -28.72
CA ALA A 265 -6.81 9.05 -27.76
C ALA A 265 -5.97 7.78 -27.61
N GLU A 266 -6.44 6.91 -26.74
CA GLU A 266 -5.87 5.58 -26.50
C GLU A 266 -5.66 4.81 -27.81
N SER A 267 -4.53 4.10 -27.91
CA SER A 267 -4.21 3.19 -29.02
C SER A 267 -4.33 3.74 -30.46
N ALA A 268 -4.49 5.05 -30.66
CA ALA A 268 -4.89 5.64 -31.95
C ALA A 268 -3.92 5.39 -33.13
N PHE A 269 -2.63 5.13 -32.86
CA PHE A 269 -1.61 4.67 -33.80
C PHE A 269 -0.97 3.34 -33.38
N ALA A 270 -1.53 2.63 -32.40
CA ALA A 270 -0.95 1.40 -31.86
C ALA A 270 -0.66 0.38 -32.97
N GLY A 271 0.50 -0.27 -32.86
CA GLY A 271 0.97 -1.26 -33.81
C GLY A 271 1.32 -0.72 -35.21
N ASN A 272 1.39 0.60 -35.46
CA ASN A 272 1.65 1.09 -36.83
C ASN A 272 3.07 0.76 -37.34
N LYS A 273 3.16 -0.29 -38.17
CA LYS A 273 4.43 -0.82 -38.70
C LYS A 273 5.04 -0.02 -39.86
N LYS A 274 4.42 1.09 -40.29
CA LYS A 274 4.87 1.90 -41.46
C LYS A 274 5.21 3.35 -41.13
N LEU A 275 4.62 3.96 -40.11
CA LEU A 275 4.85 5.35 -39.73
C LEU A 275 6.32 5.56 -39.30
N GLU A 276 7.02 6.44 -40.02
CA GLU A 276 8.42 6.83 -39.75
C GLU A 276 8.52 8.24 -39.15
N ASN A 277 7.67 9.18 -39.56
CA ASN A 277 7.67 10.58 -39.12
C ASN A 277 6.26 11.13 -38.93
N ILE A 278 6.05 11.90 -37.86
CA ILE A 278 4.77 12.56 -37.56
C ILE A 278 4.98 14.04 -37.19
N THR A 279 4.16 14.92 -37.78
CA THR A 279 4.04 16.31 -37.34
C THR A 279 2.78 16.47 -36.48
N LEU A 280 2.98 16.77 -35.20
CA LEU A 280 1.91 17.01 -34.23
C LEU A 280 1.38 18.46 -34.35
N PRO A 281 0.08 18.71 -34.10
CA PRO A 281 -0.52 20.03 -34.24
C PRO A 281 -0.32 20.90 -33.00
N SER A 282 -0.25 22.22 -33.17
CA SER A 282 0.04 23.17 -32.08
C SER A 282 -1.05 23.29 -31.00
N LYS A 283 -2.26 22.78 -31.28
CA LYS A 283 -3.39 22.72 -30.33
C LYS A 283 -3.42 21.45 -29.48
N LEU A 284 -2.58 20.46 -29.76
CA LEU A 284 -2.53 19.20 -29.03
C LEU A 284 -2.21 19.45 -27.55
N THR A 285 -3.08 18.98 -26.66
CA THR A 285 -2.92 19.02 -25.19
C THR A 285 -2.58 17.67 -24.60
N GLU A 286 -2.85 16.57 -25.30
CA GLU A 286 -2.78 15.22 -24.72
C GLU A 286 -2.43 14.13 -25.74
N ILE A 287 -1.75 13.09 -25.25
CA ILE A 287 -1.49 11.83 -25.93
C ILE A 287 -1.85 10.74 -24.91
N GLY A 288 -2.89 9.95 -25.20
CA GLY A 288 -3.46 8.94 -24.32
C GLY A 288 -2.60 7.68 -24.17
N VAL A 289 -3.16 6.68 -23.48
CA VAL A 289 -2.51 5.39 -23.23
C VAL A 289 -2.23 4.65 -24.55
N ASP A 290 -1.10 3.93 -24.65
CA ASP A 290 -0.71 3.12 -25.81
C ASP A 290 -0.74 3.82 -27.20
N ALA A 291 -0.88 5.15 -27.25
CA ALA A 291 -1.28 5.90 -28.45
C ALA A 291 -0.36 5.70 -29.67
N PHE A 292 0.93 5.43 -29.46
CA PHE A 292 1.89 5.02 -30.48
C PHE A 292 2.63 3.72 -30.10
N ALA A 293 2.11 2.93 -29.16
CA ALA A 293 2.71 1.67 -28.74
C ALA A 293 2.99 0.77 -29.95
N ASN A 294 4.14 0.11 -29.95
CA ASN A 294 4.60 -0.72 -31.05
C ASN A 294 4.68 -0.02 -32.44
N CYS A 295 4.78 1.32 -32.51
CA CYS A 295 5.18 2.06 -33.72
C CYS A 295 6.66 1.84 -34.07
N ILE A 296 7.04 0.59 -34.38
CA ILE A 296 8.43 0.12 -34.51
C ILE A 296 9.27 0.83 -35.59
N LYS A 297 8.65 1.61 -36.48
CA LYS A 297 9.33 2.41 -37.52
C LYS A 297 9.44 3.90 -37.18
N LEU A 298 8.73 4.42 -36.17
CA LEU A 298 8.74 5.84 -35.82
C LEU A 298 10.15 6.27 -35.40
N LYS A 299 10.72 7.29 -36.06
CA LYS A 299 12.13 7.69 -35.90
C LYS A 299 12.32 8.90 -35.01
N LYS A 300 11.39 9.87 -35.10
CA LYS A 300 11.46 11.18 -34.46
C LYS A 300 10.07 11.69 -34.10
N ILE A 301 9.97 12.36 -32.96
CA ILE A 301 8.78 13.15 -32.58
C ILE A 301 9.17 14.48 -31.94
N VAL A 302 8.35 15.52 -32.18
CA VAL A 302 8.50 16.84 -31.60
C VAL A 302 7.19 17.21 -30.91
N PHE A 303 7.22 17.32 -29.58
CA PHE A 303 6.03 17.63 -28.79
C PHE A 303 5.70 19.13 -28.84
N PRO A 304 4.45 19.53 -29.11
CA PRO A 304 4.03 20.92 -29.18
C PRO A 304 4.00 21.58 -27.79
N SER A 305 3.98 22.91 -27.74
CA SER A 305 4.09 23.66 -26.48
C SER A 305 2.88 23.52 -25.54
N LYS A 306 1.71 23.20 -26.08
CA LYS A 306 0.46 23.00 -25.31
C LYS A 306 0.27 21.59 -24.75
N LEU A 307 1.08 20.62 -25.15
CA LEU A 307 1.01 19.26 -24.62
C LEU A 307 1.24 19.29 -23.11
N LYS A 308 0.33 18.67 -22.34
CA LYS A 308 0.33 18.59 -20.88
C LYS A 308 0.76 17.21 -20.38
N VAL A 309 0.28 16.15 -21.02
CA VAL A 309 0.42 14.76 -20.59
C VAL A 309 0.93 13.91 -21.75
N ILE A 310 1.82 12.97 -21.44
CA ILE A 310 2.22 11.85 -22.28
C ILE A 310 1.80 10.59 -21.52
N GLY A 311 0.74 9.93 -21.97
CA GLY A 311 0.06 8.83 -21.29
C GLY A 311 0.87 7.53 -21.23
N SER A 312 0.37 6.59 -20.44
CA SER A 312 1.06 5.33 -20.13
C SER A 312 1.29 4.51 -21.40
N GLN A 313 2.43 3.84 -21.51
CA GLN A 313 2.84 3.07 -22.69
C GLN A 313 2.81 3.83 -24.05
N SER A 314 2.58 5.14 -24.08
CA SER A 314 2.26 5.88 -25.31
C SER A 314 3.30 5.80 -26.43
N PHE A 315 4.57 5.53 -26.13
CA PHE A 315 5.63 5.19 -27.11
C PHE A 315 6.34 3.85 -26.78
N TRP A 316 5.68 2.97 -26.03
CA TRP A 316 6.21 1.66 -25.66
C TRP A 316 6.61 0.86 -26.89
N LYS A 317 7.78 0.22 -26.84
CA LYS A 317 8.39 -0.54 -27.95
C LYS A 317 8.49 0.23 -29.28
N CYS A 318 8.53 1.57 -29.26
CA CYS A 318 8.95 2.39 -30.41
C CYS A 318 10.46 2.23 -30.68
N SER A 319 10.89 1.02 -31.06
CA SER A 319 12.30 0.59 -31.15
C SER A 319 13.13 1.31 -32.23
N SER A 320 12.51 2.10 -33.12
CA SER A 320 13.22 3.00 -34.03
C SER A 320 13.33 4.45 -33.54
N LEU A 321 12.63 4.81 -32.45
CA LEU A 321 12.57 6.19 -31.95
C LEU A 321 13.93 6.58 -31.42
N SER A 322 14.53 7.58 -32.07
CA SER A 322 15.94 7.96 -31.85
C SER A 322 16.10 9.40 -31.38
N SER A 323 15.09 10.23 -31.63
CA SER A 323 15.05 11.66 -31.31
C SER A 323 13.66 12.04 -30.79
N VAL A 324 13.63 12.56 -29.56
CA VAL A 324 12.44 13.13 -28.94
C VAL A 324 12.81 14.52 -28.42
N SER A 325 11.97 15.53 -28.68
CA SER A 325 12.22 16.90 -28.24
C SER A 325 10.93 17.64 -27.94
N PHE A 326 10.95 18.53 -26.96
CA PHE A 326 9.85 19.40 -26.60
C PHE A 326 10.01 20.79 -27.24
N SER A 327 8.92 21.39 -27.71
CA SER A 327 8.90 22.77 -28.17
C SER A 327 9.24 23.75 -27.04
N LYS A 328 9.74 24.94 -27.40
CA LYS A 328 9.99 26.04 -26.45
C LYS A 328 8.70 26.33 -25.65
N ASN A 329 8.87 26.59 -24.35
CA ASN A 329 7.78 26.84 -23.39
C ASN A 329 6.75 25.68 -23.32
N SER A 330 7.21 24.42 -23.40
CA SER A 330 6.33 23.25 -23.24
C SER A 330 5.60 23.23 -21.89
N SER A 331 4.33 22.86 -21.93
CA SER A 331 3.43 22.73 -20.79
C SER A 331 3.43 21.33 -20.17
N CYS A 332 4.28 20.41 -20.66
CA CYS A 332 4.26 18.99 -20.29
C CYS A 332 4.56 18.83 -18.80
N ALA A 333 3.54 18.49 -18.02
CA ALA A 333 3.61 18.28 -16.58
C ALA A 333 3.95 16.83 -16.22
N GLU A 334 3.62 15.88 -17.11
CA GLU A 334 3.60 14.46 -16.83
C GLU A 334 4.18 13.65 -17.98
N ILE A 335 4.94 12.61 -17.63
CA ILE A 335 5.31 11.48 -18.48
C ILE A 335 4.93 10.25 -17.68
N ALA A 336 3.87 9.54 -18.07
CA ALA A 336 3.30 8.44 -17.31
C ALA A 336 4.10 7.13 -17.49
N ASP A 337 3.55 6.03 -16.96
CA ASP A 337 4.25 4.75 -16.79
C ASP A 337 4.56 4.10 -18.15
N ASP A 338 5.72 3.45 -18.28
CA ASP A 338 6.20 2.82 -19.52
C ASP A 338 6.22 3.72 -20.79
N ALA A 339 6.01 5.03 -20.68
CA ALA A 339 5.73 5.93 -21.80
C ALA A 339 6.79 5.91 -22.92
N PHE A 340 8.08 5.69 -22.62
CA PHE A 340 9.14 5.43 -23.58
C PHE A 340 9.83 4.08 -23.36
N GLY A 341 9.18 3.17 -22.65
CA GLY A 341 9.65 1.80 -22.41
C GLY A 341 10.06 1.12 -23.72
N TRP A 342 11.19 0.44 -23.71
CA TRP A 342 11.77 -0.26 -24.86
C TRP A 342 12.04 0.62 -26.11
N CYS A 343 12.17 1.94 -25.97
CA CYS A 343 12.69 2.83 -27.03
C CYS A 343 14.21 2.64 -27.21
N THR A 344 14.63 1.47 -27.69
CA THR A 344 16.02 1.00 -27.70
C THR A 344 17.00 1.85 -28.52
N LYS A 345 16.53 2.72 -29.43
CA LYS A 345 17.37 3.66 -30.20
C LYS A 345 17.39 5.09 -29.66
N LEU A 346 16.64 5.40 -28.61
CA LEU A 346 16.58 6.76 -28.05
C LEU A 346 17.94 7.15 -27.47
N LYS A 347 18.62 8.13 -28.08
CA LYS A 347 20.00 8.47 -27.69
C LYS A 347 20.06 9.48 -26.54
N GLN A 348 19.21 10.49 -26.59
CA GLN A 348 19.21 11.59 -25.63
C GLN A 348 17.83 12.24 -25.53
N MET A 349 17.53 12.83 -24.37
CA MET A 349 16.33 13.62 -24.14
C MET A 349 16.61 14.78 -23.16
N SER A 350 16.03 15.95 -23.42
CA SER A 350 16.01 17.06 -22.46
C SER A 350 14.56 17.33 -22.04
N LEU A 351 14.26 17.05 -20.77
CA LEU A 351 12.93 17.24 -20.18
C LEU A 351 12.67 18.73 -19.89
N PRO A 352 11.48 19.27 -20.22
CA PRO A 352 11.17 20.67 -19.98
C PRO A 352 10.98 20.95 -18.47
N ALA A 353 11.10 22.22 -18.07
CA ALA A 353 11.05 22.60 -16.66
C ALA A 353 9.66 22.39 -16.02
N SER A 354 8.63 22.21 -16.84
CA SER A 354 7.24 21.95 -16.48
C SER A 354 6.99 20.55 -15.90
N VAL A 355 7.81 19.54 -16.23
CA VAL A 355 7.64 18.17 -15.77
C VAL A 355 7.70 18.11 -14.24
N LYS A 356 6.65 17.57 -13.64
CA LYS A 356 6.46 17.33 -12.20
C LYS A 356 6.69 15.85 -11.86
N THR A 357 6.12 14.96 -12.67
CA THR A 357 6.08 13.51 -12.49
C THR A 357 6.73 12.80 -13.67
N ILE A 358 7.46 11.72 -13.37
CA ILE A 358 7.86 10.69 -14.32
C ILE A 358 7.42 9.36 -13.74
N GLY A 359 6.66 8.59 -14.52
CA GLY A 359 6.10 7.31 -14.13
C GLY A 359 7.11 6.19 -13.96
N ASP A 360 6.58 5.07 -13.50
CA ASP A 360 7.26 3.80 -13.34
C ASP A 360 7.65 3.27 -14.73
N TYR A 361 8.82 2.65 -14.86
CA TYR A 361 9.34 2.06 -16.10
C TYR A 361 9.43 3.02 -17.32
N ALA A 362 9.20 4.32 -17.17
CA ALA A 362 8.99 5.26 -18.29
C ALA A 362 10.13 5.34 -19.32
N PHE A 363 11.36 4.94 -18.99
CA PHE A 363 12.50 4.79 -19.91
C PHE A 363 13.18 3.40 -19.79
N LEU A 364 12.44 2.39 -19.31
CA LEU A 364 12.90 1.01 -19.17
C LEU A 364 13.51 0.52 -20.50
N LYS A 365 14.71 -0.06 -20.45
CA LYS A 365 15.41 -0.63 -21.61
C LYS A 365 15.59 0.36 -22.78
N CYS A 366 15.67 1.67 -22.53
CA CYS A 366 16.24 2.63 -23.47
C CYS A 366 17.77 2.45 -23.61
N THR A 367 18.21 1.31 -24.17
CA THR A 367 19.62 0.87 -24.18
C THR A 367 20.58 1.78 -24.97
N ALA A 368 20.08 2.64 -25.86
CA ALA A 368 20.88 3.69 -26.51
C ALA A 368 21.03 4.99 -25.71
N LEU A 369 20.24 5.19 -24.65
CA LEU A 369 20.14 6.45 -23.91
C LEU A 369 21.43 6.70 -23.16
N ASN A 370 22.19 7.69 -23.61
CA ASN A 370 23.48 8.07 -23.01
C ASN A 370 23.39 9.33 -22.16
N LYS A 371 22.37 10.16 -22.39
CA LYS A 371 22.15 11.43 -21.69
C LYS A 371 20.66 11.73 -21.56
N ILE A 372 20.18 11.87 -20.33
CA ILE A 372 18.93 12.56 -20.04
C ILE A 372 19.20 13.69 -19.04
N ASN A 373 18.58 14.84 -19.26
CA ASN A 373 18.71 16.00 -18.37
C ASN A 373 17.39 16.76 -18.25
N PHE A 374 17.23 17.46 -17.15
CA PHE A 374 16.14 18.41 -16.95
C PHE A 374 16.58 19.82 -17.37
N ALA A 375 15.63 20.63 -17.84
CA ALA A 375 15.83 22.06 -17.98
C ALA A 375 16.03 22.76 -16.61
N ALA A 376 16.67 23.93 -16.63
CA ALA A 376 16.86 24.73 -15.43
C ALA A 376 15.51 25.07 -14.75
N LYS A 377 15.51 25.14 -13.41
CA LYS A 377 14.30 25.37 -12.58
C LYS A 377 13.18 24.32 -12.80
N THR A 378 13.54 23.07 -13.08
CA THR A 378 12.59 21.95 -13.17
C THR A 378 11.72 21.81 -11.92
N LYS A 379 10.43 21.51 -12.14
CA LYS A 379 9.41 21.26 -11.12
C LYS A 379 9.32 19.78 -10.69
N CYS A 380 10.23 18.92 -11.15
CA CYS A 380 10.14 17.48 -10.92
C CYS A 380 10.32 17.12 -9.43
N THR A 381 9.33 16.39 -8.90
CA THR A 381 9.24 15.97 -7.49
C THR A 381 9.08 14.46 -7.30
N LYS A 382 8.54 13.72 -8.29
CA LYS A 382 8.38 12.26 -8.29
C LYS A 382 9.06 11.66 -9.52
N ILE A 383 9.80 10.57 -9.31
CA ILE A 383 10.35 9.68 -10.35
C ILE A 383 10.04 8.25 -9.91
N GLY A 384 9.35 7.51 -10.77
CA GLY A 384 8.78 6.19 -10.52
C GLY A 384 9.78 5.05 -10.36
N GLU A 385 9.25 3.86 -10.12
CA GLU A 385 9.99 2.59 -10.05
C GLU A 385 10.71 2.30 -11.37
N TYR A 386 11.94 1.78 -11.33
CA TYR A 386 12.70 1.30 -12.48
C TYR A 386 12.79 2.26 -13.69
N THR A 387 12.55 3.56 -13.52
CA THR A 387 12.38 4.53 -14.62
C THR A 387 13.49 4.45 -15.67
N PHE A 388 14.77 4.35 -15.28
CA PHE A 388 15.91 4.22 -16.21
C PHE A 388 16.52 2.82 -16.22
N SER A 389 15.82 1.80 -15.72
CA SER A 389 16.33 0.44 -15.63
C SER A 389 16.78 -0.08 -17.01
N TYR A 390 17.92 -0.76 -17.06
CA TYR A 390 18.60 -1.18 -18.29
C TYR A 390 18.95 -0.05 -19.30
N CYS A 391 19.05 1.22 -18.89
CA CYS A 391 19.67 2.28 -19.70
C CYS A 391 21.21 2.11 -19.75
N THR A 392 21.66 1.05 -20.40
CA THR A 392 23.06 0.55 -20.33
C THR A 392 24.11 1.52 -20.87
N LYS A 393 23.75 2.58 -21.59
CA LYS A 393 24.66 3.63 -22.06
C LYS A 393 24.61 4.92 -21.26
N LEU A 394 23.71 5.07 -20.28
CA LEU A 394 23.54 6.31 -19.52
C LEU A 394 24.81 6.60 -18.73
N VAL A 395 25.48 7.71 -19.01
CA VAL A 395 26.83 7.98 -18.44
C VAL A 395 26.75 8.67 -17.09
N SER A 396 25.81 9.60 -16.92
CA SER A 396 25.64 10.37 -15.69
C SER A 396 24.21 10.86 -15.51
N PHE A 397 23.81 11.08 -14.26
CA PHE A 397 22.50 11.64 -13.91
C PHE A 397 22.63 12.70 -12.81
N THR A 398 21.75 13.70 -12.82
CA THR A 398 21.63 14.70 -11.75
C THR A 398 20.19 14.76 -11.32
N MET A 399 19.93 14.36 -10.08
CA MET A 399 18.59 14.33 -9.50
C MET A 399 18.04 15.76 -9.35
N PRO A 400 16.78 16.03 -9.74
CA PRO A 400 16.14 17.31 -9.46
C PRO A 400 16.11 17.58 -7.95
N ARG A 401 16.38 18.82 -7.54
CA ARG A 401 16.35 19.20 -6.10
C ARG A 401 14.96 19.04 -5.47
N GLY A 402 13.88 19.04 -6.27
CA GLY A 402 12.52 18.83 -5.78
C GLY A 402 12.22 17.39 -5.35
N VAL A 403 13.01 16.41 -5.80
CA VAL A 403 12.82 15.00 -5.48
C VAL A 403 13.19 14.73 -4.01
N LYS A 404 12.22 14.21 -3.25
CA LYS A 404 12.32 13.80 -1.83
C LYS A 404 12.43 12.27 -1.67
N SER A 405 11.83 11.53 -2.58
CA SER A 405 11.86 10.07 -2.69
C SER A 405 11.76 9.67 -4.16
N THR A 406 12.16 8.46 -4.47
CA THR A 406 12.08 7.84 -5.80
C THR A 406 11.56 6.42 -5.63
N GLY A 407 10.96 5.85 -6.67
CA GLY A 407 10.67 4.41 -6.68
C GLY A 407 11.93 3.55 -6.55
N ASN A 408 11.74 2.24 -6.44
CA ASN A 408 12.82 1.26 -6.40
C ASN A 408 13.54 1.17 -7.75
N GLY A 409 14.78 0.70 -7.77
CA GLY A 409 15.46 0.26 -9.00
C GLY A 409 15.70 1.30 -10.09
N ILE A 410 15.60 2.61 -9.83
CA ILE A 410 15.60 3.64 -10.89
C ILE A 410 16.80 3.62 -11.85
N PHE A 411 17.98 3.15 -11.43
CA PHE A 411 19.15 2.93 -12.29
C PHE A 411 19.59 1.46 -12.33
N ASN A 412 18.71 0.52 -11.97
CA ASN A 412 18.98 -0.92 -12.03
C ASN A 412 19.55 -1.29 -13.43
N ASN A 413 20.61 -2.09 -13.46
CA ASN A 413 21.29 -2.49 -14.70
C ASN A 413 21.79 -1.34 -15.60
N CYS A 414 21.95 -0.11 -15.10
CA CYS A 414 22.61 1.00 -15.81
C CYS A 414 24.13 0.81 -15.89
N LYS A 415 24.58 -0.22 -16.63
CA LYS A 415 25.98 -0.65 -16.72
C LYS A 415 26.95 0.43 -17.23
N GLY A 416 26.48 1.48 -17.89
CA GLY A 416 27.29 2.62 -18.36
C GLY A 416 27.46 3.76 -17.35
N LEU A 417 26.72 3.75 -16.23
CA LEU A 417 26.59 4.87 -15.31
C LEU A 417 27.85 5.06 -14.47
N LYS A 418 28.49 6.22 -14.59
CA LYS A 418 29.77 6.55 -13.94
C LYS A 418 29.62 7.47 -12.74
N THR A 419 28.67 8.40 -12.80
CA THR A 419 28.45 9.43 -11.76
C THR A 419 26.97 9.77 -11.60
N VAL A 420 26.52 9.90 -10.35
CA VAL A 420 25.19 10.42 -10.01
C VAL A 420 25.29 11.49 -8.94
N LYS A 421 24.56 12.59 -9.14
CA LYS A 421 24.35 13.62 -8.11
C LYS A 421 22.96 13.41 -7.51
N LEU A 422 22.93 12.91 -6.27
CA LEU A 422 21.71 12.74 -5.48
C LEU A 422 21.12 14.10 -5.06
N SER A 423 19.81 14.13 -4.80
CA SER A 423 19.12 15.33 -4.28
C SER A 423 19.44 15.51 -2.79
N SER A 424 19.70 16.76 -2.37
CA SER A 424 19.93 17.12 -0.96
C SER A 424 18.67 17.05 -0.09
N ASN A 425 17.51 16.75 -0.68
CA ASN A 425 16.24 16.59 0.01
C ASN A 425 15.81 15.12 0.16
N MET A 426 16.52 14.18 -0.48
CA MET A 426 16.22 12.76 -0.37
C MET A 426 16.52 12.22 1.03
N LYS A 427 15.68 11.31 1.51
CA LYS A 427 15.82 10.60 2.80
C LYS A 427 16.38 9.19 2.67
N THR A 428 16.26 8.58 1.50
CA THR A 428 16.52 7.17 1.29
C THR A 428 17.21 6.96 -0.06
N ILE A 429 18.12 5.99 -0.10
CA ILE A 429 18.58 5.37 -1.35
C ILE A 429 17.80 4.07 -1.46
N SER A 430 16.80 4.04 -2.35
CA SER A 430 15.79 2.98 -2.42
C SER A 430 16.36 1.64 -2.90
N ARG A 431 15.56 0.59 -2.66
CA ARG A 431 15.88 -0.79 -3.01
C ARG A 431 16.33 -0.92 -4.46
N TYR A 432 17.41 -1.66 -4.71
CA TYR A 432 18.01 -1.84 -6.05
C TYR A 432 18.45 -0.56 -6.80
N MET A 433 18.45 0.65 -6.21
CA MET A 433 18.61 1.92 -6.94
C MET A 433 19.76 1.95 -7.96
N PHE A 434 20.94 1.43 -7.60
CA PHE A 434 22.12 1.33 -8.45
C PHE A 434 22.56 -0.12 -8.71
N GLU A 435 21.70 -1.11 -8.46
CA GLU A 435 22.06 -2.52 -8.61
C GLU A 435 22.57 -2.78 -10.04
N ASN A 436 23.68 -3.52 -10.18
CA ASN A 436 24.37 -3.78 -11.45
C ASN A 436 24.92 -2.53 -12.19
N CYS A 437 25.05 -1.36 -11.55
CA CYS A 437 25.77 -0.18 -12.10
C CYS A 437 27.29 -0.38 -12.10
N SER A 438 27.78 -1.30 -12.94
CA SER A 438 29.17 -1.79 -12.92
C SER A 438 30.26 -0.76 -13.30
N MET A 439 29.89 0.43 -13.79
CA MET A 439 30.82 1.54 -14.05
C MET A 439 30.79 2.65 -13.00
N LEU A 440 29.90 2.60 -12.00
CA LEU A 440 29.80 3.64 -10.97
C LEU A 440 31.06 3.59 -10.12
N LYS A 441 31.82 4.70 -10.07
CA LYS A 441 33.12 4.72 -9.36
C LYS A 441 33.06 5.31 -7.96
N ASN A 442 32.38 6.44 -7.83
CA ASN A 442 32.31 7.22 -6.60
C ASN A 442 30.88 7.76 -6.45
N ILE A 443 30.38 7.83 -5.22
CA ILE A 443 29.12 8.51 -4.91
C ILE A 443 29.25 9.38 -3.66
N ASN A 444 28.66 10.57 -3.71
CA ASN A 444 28.53 11.45 -2.56
C ASN A 444 27.09 11.38 -2.04
N ILE A 445 26.91 10.79 -0.86
CA ILE A 445 25.64 10.61 -0.18
C ILE A 445 25.37 11.87 0.67
N PRO A 446 24.29 12.64 0.43
CA PRO A 446 23.99 13.83 1.24
C PRO A 446 23.62 13.50 2.70
N LYS A 447 23.88 14.43 3.63
CA LYS A 447 23.50 14.32 5.07
C LYS A 447 21.98 14.12 5.28
N SER A 448 21.14 14.42 4.29
CA SER A 448 19.70 14.21 4.33
C SER A 448 19.30 12.74 4.30
N ILE A 449 20.13 11.88 3.70
CA ILE A 449 19.92 10.42 3.59
C ILE A 449 20.08 9.78 4.97
N LYS A 450 19.12 8.92 5.32
CA LYS A 450 18.98 8.18 6.57
C LYS A 450 19.10 6.67 6.36
N THR A 451 18.45 6.14 5.33
CA THR A 451 18.47 4.71 5.00
C THR A 451 19.14 4.46 3.64
N ILE A 452 19.73 3.28 3.52
CA ILE A 452 20.10 2.69 2.24
C ILE A 452 19.50 1.28 2.25
N ASP A 453 18.53 1.05 1.38
CA ASP A 453 17.67 -0.13 1.42
C ASP A 453 18.25 -1.29 0.60
N CYS A 454 17.72 -2.51 0.74
CA CYS A 454 18.44 -3.71 0.34
C CYS A 454 18.92 -3.70 -1.13
N ASN A 455 20.09 -4.28 -1.34
CA ASN A 455 20.75 -4.43 -2.64
C ASN A 455 21.05 -3.10 -3.38
N ALA A 456 20.90 -1.91 -2.77
CA ALA A 456 20.97 -0.62 -3.46
C ALA A 456 22.25 -0.35 -4.29
N PHE A 457 23.41 -0.90 -3.91
CA PHE A 457 24.65 -0.84 -4.70
C PHE A 457 25.20 -2.23 -5.07
N LYS A 458 24.41 -3.30 -4.94
CA LYS A 458 24.83 -4.67 -5.26
C LYS A 458 25.35 -4.74 -6.69
N ASN A 459 26.45 -5.47 -6.87
CA ASN A 459 27.15 -5.58 -8.16
C ASN A 459 27.68 -4.24 -8.75
N CYS A 460 27.81 -3.16 -7.97
CA CYS A 460 28.59 -1.97 -8.37
C CYS A 460 30.10 -2.25 -8.35
N LYS A 461 30.57 -3.13 -9.25
CA LYS A 461 31.93 -3.71 -9.28
C LYS A 461 33.09 -2.70 -9.41
N LYS A 462 32.81 -1.42 -9.70
CA LYS A 462 33.83 -0.33 -9.75
C LYS A 462 33.66 0.74 -8.68
N LEU A 463 32.64 0.66 -7.83
CA LEU A 463 32.40 1.63 -6.76
C LEU A 463 33.54 1.47 -5.75
N LYS A 464 34.35 2.51 -5.54
CA LYS A 464 35.52 2.50 -4.64
C LYS A 464 35.45 3.55 -3.55
N SER A 465 34.66 4.62 -3.74
CA SER A 465 34.54 5.71 -2.77
C SER A 465 33.09 6.07 -2.50
N ILE A 466 32.76 6.19 -1.21
CA ILE A 466 31.50 6.76 -0.72
C ILE A 466 31.87 7.91 0.19
N THR A 467 31.33 9.10 -0.08
CA THR A 467 31.58 10.32 0.70
C THR A 467 30.27 10.97 1.18
N GLY A 468 30.36 11.95 2.08
CA GLY A 468 29.20 12.74 2.55
C GLY A 468 28.26 12.04 3.54
N ALA A 469 28.34 10.71 3.65
CA ALA A 469 27.50 9.74 4.37
C ALA A 469 27.21 9.96 5.88
N LYS A 470 27.46 11.14 6.44
CA LYS A 470 27.27 11.54 7.84
C LYS A 470 25.81 11.52 8.33
N GLY A 471 24.85 11.27 7.43
CA GLY A 471 23.42 11.27 7.73
C GLY A 471 22.84 9.91 8.08
N ILE A 472 23.51 8.83 7.63
CA ILE A 472 22.99 7.47 7.59
C ILE A 472 22.84 6.91 9.01
N THR A 473 21.69 6.30 9.27
CA THR A 473 21.33 5.64 10.54
C THR A 473 20.97 4.16 10.36
N PHE A 474 20.68 3.72 9.13
CA PHE A 474 20.37 2.33 8.80
C PHE A 474 20.96 1.95 7.43
N VAL A 475 21.44 0.71 7.30
CA VAL A 475 21.90 0.09 6.05
C VAL A 475 21.41 -1.34 6.03
N ASP A 476 20.66 -1.67 4.99
CA ASP A 476 19.93 -2.92 4.84
C ASP A 476 20.78 -4.05 4.20
N LEU A 477 20.17 -5.22 3.99
CA LEU A 477 20.80 -6.43 3.45
C LEU A 477 21.45 -6.22 2.07
N ASP A 478 22.62 -6.82 1.86
CA ASP A 478 23.36 -6.89 0.59
C ASP A 478 23.65 -5.54 -0.13
N VAL A 479 23.46 -4.41 0.55
CA VAL A 479 23.61 -3.06 -0.02
C VAL A 479 24.93 -2.88 -0.79
N PHE A 480 26.03 -3.41 -0.27
CA PHE A 480 27.38 -3.29 -0.86
C PHE A 480 27.94 -4.61 -1.41
N GLU A 481 27.12 -5.63 -1.61
CA GLU A 481 27.56 -6.93 -2.12
C GLU A 481 28.23 -6.80 -3.50
N ASN A 482 29.34 -7.51 -3.72
CA ASN A 482 30.12 -7.49 -4.95
C ASN A 482 30.58 -6.08 -5.42
N THR A 483 30.73 -5.13 -4.49
CA THR A 483 31.32 -3.81 -4.75
C THR A 483 32.83 -3.80 -4.53
N ALA A 484 33.55 -2.97 -5.30
CA ALA A 484 34.98 -2.74 -5.05
C ALA A 484 35.22 -1.96 -3.74
N TRP A 485 34.21 -1.27 -3.21
CA TRP A 485 34.25 -0.52 -1.96
C TRP A 485 34.41 -1.52 -0.82
N LEU A 486 33.51 -2.52 -0.74
CA LEU A 486 33.57 -3.58 0.26
C LEU A 486 34.92 -4.33 0.26
N THR A 487 35.43 -4.66 -0.93
CA THR A 487 36.70 -5.38 -1.06
C THR A 487 37.92 -4.51 -0.76
N SER A 488 37.92 -3.22 -1.12
CA SER A 488 39.06 -2.31 -0.90
C SER A 488 39.21 -1.75 0.52
N HIS A 489 38.23 -1.94 1.41
CA HIS A 489 38.40 -1.57 2.82
C HIS A 489 39.48 -2.44 3.48
N SER A 490 40.45 -1.79 4.11
CA SER A 490 41.47 -2.43 4.94
C SER A 490 40.88 -2.83 6.30
N GLY A 491 41.41 -3.92 6.85
CA GLY A 491 40.96 -4.49 8.13
C GLY A 491 39.66 -5.28 8.05
N ASP A 492 39.31 -5.88 9.19
CA ASP A 492 38.26 -6.89 9.29
C ASP A 492 36.85 -6.32 9.41
N PHE A 493 36.69 -5.06 9.84
CA PHE A 493 35.41 -4.45 10.19
C PHE A 493 35.05 -3.30 9.25
N VAL A 494 34.32 -3.60 8.17
CA VAL A 494 33.87 -2.58 7.22
C VAL A 494 32.63 -1.88 7.75
N ASN A 495 32.71 -0.56 7.93
CA ASN A 495 31.61 0.24 8.48
C ASN A 495 31.39 1.54 7.71
N ILE A 496 30.18 2.08 7.77
CA ILE A 496 29.81 3.38 7.23
C ILE A 496 29.05 4.17 8.30
N ASN A 497 29.56 5.36 8.66
CA ASN A 497 28.99 6.22 9.70
C ASN A 497 28.73 5.52 11.06
N GLY A 498 29.59 4.55 11.44
CA GLY A 498 29.43 3.74 12.66
C GLY A 498 28.53 2.51 12.51
N ILE A 499 27.89 2.31 11.36
CA ILE A 499 27.12 1.09 11.06
C ILE A 499 28.09 0.05 10.51
N LEU A 500 28.29 -1.06 11.22
CA LEU A 500 29.10 -2.19 10.75
C LEU A 500 28.31 -2.92 9.66
N VAL A 501 28.83 -2.97 8.44
CA VAL A 501 28.13 -3.54 7.25
C VAL A 501 28.76 -4.82 6.71
N LYS A 502 30.00 -5.16 7.11
CA LYS A 502 30.59 -6.47 6.83
C LYS A 502 31.74 -6.81 7.75
N TYR A 503 31.80 -8.07 8.17
CA TYR A 503 33.01 -8.68 8.72
C TYR A 503 33.78 -9.44 7.62
N LYS A 504 35.09 -9.19 7.51
CA LYS A 504 36.03 -9.78 6.54
C LYS A 504 37.14 -10.61 7.21
N GLY A 505 37.23 -10.58 8.54
CA GLY A 505 38.31 -11.23 9.27
C GLY A 505 38.15 -12.74 9.39
N SER A 506 39.22 -13.39 9.85
CA SER A 506 39.30 -14.84 10.11
C SER A 506 39.33 -15.18 11.61
N GLY A 507 39.23 -14.18 12.48
CA GLY A 507 39.34 -14.33 13.92
C GLY A 507 38.19 -15.15 14.53
N THR A 508 38.50 -15.91 15.57
CA THR A 508 37.51 -16.71 16.32
C THR A 508 36.94 -15.97 17.52
N LYS A 509 37.72 -15.09 18.16
CA LYS A 509 37.28 -14.22 19.27
C LYS A 509 37.20 -12.77 18.80
N ILE A 510 35.99 -12.28 18.59
CA ILE A 510 35.70 -10.97 18.00
C ILE A 510 35.55 -9.91 19.08
N LYS A 511 36.25 -8.78 18.92
CA LYS A 511 36.02 -7.56 19.69
C LYS A 511 35.56 -6.48 18.71
N ILE A 512 34.29 -6.09 18.78
CA ILE A 512 33.74 -5.11 17.84
C ILE A 512 34.34 -3.72 18.18
N PRO A 513 34.80 -2.93 17.19
CA PRO A 513 35.42 -1.63 17.44
C PRO A 513 34.50 -0.61 18.11
N LYS A 514 35.05 0.21 19.02
CA LYS A 514 34.28 1.22 19.80
C LYS A 514 33.57 2.30 18.96
N ASN A 515 33.96 2.48 17.70
CA ASN A 515 33.30 3.42 16.78
C ASN A 515 32.04 2.85 16.11
N ILE A 516 31.66 1.61 16.41
CA ILE A 516 30.42 0.99 15.91
C ILE A 516 29.24 1.34 16.82
N THR A 517 28.11 1.70 16.20
CA THR A 517 26.84 2.08 16.84
C THR A 517 25.66 1.21 16.43
N ARG A 518 25.70 0.52 15.29
CA ARG A 518 24.72 -0.49 14.84
C ARG A 518 25.45 -1.61 14.12
N ILE A 519 25.01 -2.85 14.31
CA ILE A 519 25.44 -4.01 13.52
C ILE A 519 24.35 -4.27 12.49
N ALA A 520 24.66 -4.09 11.20
CA ALA A 520 23.71 -4.25 10.10
C ALA A 520 23.28 -5.72 9.91
N PRO A 521 22.27 -5.99 9.06
CA PRO A 521 21.80 -7.35 8.82
C PRO A 521 22.88 -8.31 8.31
N ALA A 522 22.80 -9.56 8.75
CA ALA A 522 23.63 -10.69 8.30
C ALA A 522 25.17 -10.46 8.30
N VAL A 523 25.70 -9.47 9.04
CA VAL A 523 27.12 -9.07 9.01
C VAL A 523 28.08 -10.22 9.34
N PHE A 524 27.71 -11.06 10.29
CA PHE A 524 28.41 -12.28 10.71
C PHE A 524 27.63 -13.55 10.36
N GLY A 525 26.50 -13.45 9.64
CA GLY A 525 25.61 -14.56 9.34
C GLY A 525 26.34 -15.77 8.73
N GLY A 526 26.00 -16.97 9.22
CA GLY A 526 26.59 -18.24 8.81
C GLY A 526 28.05 -18.45 9.25
N ASN A 527 28.64 -17.58 10.09
CA ASN A 527 30.05 -17.72 10.47
C ASN A 527 30.27 -18.83 11.51
N THR A 528 30.64 -20.02 11.02
CA THR A 528 30.92 -21.22 11.80
C THR A 528 32.27 -21.22 12.55
N LYS A 529 33.06 -20.14 12.49
CA LYS A 529 34.39 -20.05 13.13
C LYS A 529 34.43 -19.14 14.36
N ILE A 530 33.51 -18.20 14.47
CA ILE A 530 33.42 -17.30 15.63
C ILE A 530 32.96 -18.10 16.86
N THR A 531 33.70 -17.98 17.96
CA THR A 531 33.44 -18.65 19.25
C THR A 531 33.13 -17.69 20.38
N ALA A 532 33.52 -16.42 20.27
CA ALA A 532 33.17 -15.38 21.24
C ALA A 532 33.03 -14.01 20.57
N VAL A 533 32.07 -13.20 21.03
CA VAL A 533 31.87 -11.82 20.56
C VAL A 533 31.77 -10.86 21.75
N SER A 534 32.51 -9.76 21.71
CA SER A 534 32.40 -8.64 22.65
C SER A 534 31.88 -7.40 21.92
N ILE A 535 30.71 -6.91 22.34
CA ILE A 535 29.99 -5.78 21.75
C ILE A 535 30.23 -4.53 22.63
N PRO A 536 30.81 -3.43 22.10
CA PRO A 536 31.17 -2.26 22.89
C PRO A 536 29.94 -1.40 23.23
N SER A 537 30.03 -0.65 24.32
CA SER A 537 28.97 0.20 24.91
C SER A 537 28.27 1.20 23.98
N ASN A 538 28.84 1.47 22.82
CA ASN A 538 28.31 2.43 21.84
C ASN A 538 27.32 1.77 20.87
N VAL A 539 27.28 0.44 20.78
CA VAL A 539 26.30 -0.28 19.96
C VAL A 539 24.92 -0.16 20.60
N LYS A 540 24.00 0.38 19.81
CA LYS A 540 22.59 0.63 20.12
C LYS A 540 21.64 -0.39 19.51
N ALA A 541 22.04 -1.04 18.42
CA ALA A 541 21.21 -2.02 17.74
C ALA A 541 22.02 -3.15 17.09
N ILE A 542 21.40 -4.33 17.02
CA ILE A 542 21.88 -5.53 16.32
C ILE A 542 20.75 -5.96 15.39
N ASP A 543 20.90 -5.74 14.08
CA ASP A 543 19.82 -5.91 13.12
C ASP A 543 19.58 -7.39 12.77
N HIS A 544 18.54 -7.66 11.97
CA HIS A 544 18.07 -9.01 11.69
C HIS A 544 19.17 -9.95 11.15
N ASN A 545 19.16 -11.21 11.60
CA ASN A 545 20.14 -12.24 11.23
C ASN A 545 21.62 -11.87 11.44
N ALA A 546 21.98 -10.80 12.19
CA ALA A 546 23.36 -10.29 12.28
C ALA A 546 24.42 -11.35 12.65
N PHE A 547 24.06 -12.31 13.52
CA PHE A 547 24.84 -13.51 13.90
C PHE A 547 24.08 -14.82 13.64
N GLY A 548 22.99 -14.79 12.86
CA GLY A 548 22.20 -15.98 12.53
C GLY A 548 23.07 -17.07 11.89
N GLY A 549 22.99 -18.30 12.39
CA GLY A 549 23.82 -19.42 11.94
C GLY A 549 25.28 -19.40 12.40
N CYS A 550 25.67 -18.56 13.37
CA CYS A 550 27.00 -18.62 14.00
C CYS A 550 27.15 -19.84 14.93
N SER A 551 27.08 -21.06 14.38
CA SER A 551 26.99 -22.32 15.16
C SER A 551 28.16 -22.62 16.10
N SER A 552 29.31 -21.97 15.95
CA SER A 552 30.43 -22.10 16.91
C SER A 552 30.40 -21.08 18.06
N LEU A 553 29.51 -20.08 18.01
CA LEU A 553 29.46 -18.98 18.98
C LEU A 553 29.05 -19.48 20.35
N ALA A 554 29.99 -19.47 21.30
CA ALA A 554 29.80 -20.00 22.65
C ALA A 554 29.52 -18.91 23.70
N SER A 555 29.88 -17.65 23.41
CA SER A 555 29.70 -16.54 24.35
C SER A 555 29.52 -15.18 23.66
N VAL A 556 28.60 -14.36 24.16
CA VAL A 556 28.38 -12.98 23.72
C VAL A 556 28.40 -12.06 24.95
N THR A 557 29.15 -10.96 24.86
CA THR A 557 29.06 -9.86 25.83
C THR A 557 28.33 -8.69 25.17
N PHE A 558 27.09 -8.43 25.60
CA PHE A 558 26.25 -7.36 25.06
C PHE A 558 26.70 -5.97 25.54
N SER A 559 26.32 -4.95 24.77
CA SER A 559 26.52 -3.54 25.11
C SER A 559 25.56 -3.13 26.23
N LYS A 560 26.06 -2.48 27.29
CA LYS A 560 25.24 -1.87 28.37
C LYS A 560 24.30 -0.76 27.90
N GLY A 561 24.42 -0.33 26.64
CA GLY A 561 23.57 0.68 26.02
C GLY A 561 22.79 0.16 24.82
N LEU A 562 22.75 -1.15 24.58
CA LEU A 562 21.99 -1.80 23.51
C LEU A 562 20.48 -1.60 23.73
N GLU A 563 19.76 -1.10 22.73
CA GLU A 563 18.34 -0.80 22.80
C GLU A 563 17.49 -1.75 21.91
N ASP A 564 18.11 -2.45 20.96
CA ASP A 564 17.42 -3.14 19.86
C ASP A 564 18.20 -4.42 19.46
N ILE A 565 17.53 -5.57 19.50
CA ILE A 565 18.00 -6.85 18.94
C ILE A 565 16.92 -7.33 17.97
N GLY A 566 17.22 -7.33 16.68
CA GLY A 566 16.28 -7.67 15.63
C GLY A 566 16.02 -9.18 15.46
N GLU A 567 15.06 -9.44 14.58
CA GLU A 567 14.58 -10.76 14.16
C GLU A 567 15.72 -11.74 13.81
N PHE A 568 15.67 -12.97 14.33
CA PHE A 568 16.67 -14.02 14.10
C PHE A 568 18.14 -13.62 14.37
N ALA A 569 18.42 -12.53 15.12
CA ALA A 569 19.76 -11.96 15.25
C ALA A 569 20.85 -12.94 15.71
N PHE A 570 20.50 -13.96 16.51
CA PHE A 570 21.38 -15.06 16.95
C PHE A 570 20.76 -16.45 16.69
N THR A 571 19.80 -16.60 15.78
CA THR A 571 19.20 -17.92 15.48
C THR A 571 20.28 -18.96 15.18
N THR A 572 20.09 -20.20 15.63
CA THR A 572 21.00 -21.34 15.36
C THR A 572 22.44 -21.12 15.85
N CYS A 573 22.67 -20.27 16.86
CA CYS A 573 23.92 -20.19 17.60
C CYS A 573 24.06 -21.40 18.57
N THR A 574 24.18 -22.61 18.01
CA THR A 574 24.02 -23.89 18.73
C THR A 574 25.01 -24.16 19.86
N LYS A 575 26.09 -23.39 20.01
CA LYS A 575 27.03 -23.47 21.15
C LYS A 575 26.84 -22.40 22.23
N LEU A 576 25.94 -21.44 22.03
CA LEU A 576 25.76 -20.30 22.94
C LEU A 576 25.13 -20.78 24.25
N ALA A 577 25.93 -20.93 25.30
CA ALA A 577 25.50 -21.60 26.53
C ALA A 577 24.79 -20.68 27.54
N SER A 578 25.11 -19.38 27.50
CA SER A 578 24.51 -18.37 28.37
C SER A 578 24.50 -16.98 27.73
N ILE A 579 23.49 -16.18 28.08
CA ILE A 579 23.39 -14.76 27.75
C ILE A 579 22.92 -13.94 28.94
N SER A 580 23.26 -12.66 28.94
CA SER A 580 22.75 -11.67 29.88
C SER A 580 22.33 -10.45 29.08
N LEU A 581 21.01 -10.25 28.96
CA LEU A 581 20.43 -9.15 28.21
C LEU A 581 20.52 -7.86 29.05
N PRO A 582 20.86 -6.71 28.44
CA PRO A 582 21.09 -5.48 29.19
C PRO A 582 19.77 -4.77 29.53
N ASP A 583 19.69 -4.16 30.72
CA ASP A 583 18.57 -3.32 31.17
C ASP A 583 18.29 -2.09 30.27
N SER A 584 19.12 -1.82 29.25
CA SER A 584 18.87 -0.78 28.24
C SER A 584 18.04 -1.25 27.05
N LEU A 585 17.79 -2.57 26.93
CA LEU A 585 17.06 -3.17 25.81
C LEU A 585 15.62 -2.66 25.81
N LYS A 586 15.11 -2.31 24.62
CA LYS A 586 13.75 -1.83 24.39
C LYS A 586 13.00 -2.69 23.40
N LYS A 587 13.70 -3.30 22.42
CA LYS A 587 13.12 -4.14 21.38
C LYS A 587 13.85 -5.49 21.29
N LEU A 588 13.09 -6.58 21.20
CA LEU A 588 13.62 -7.93 20.96
C LEU A 588 12.74 -8.66 19.92
N GLY A 589 13.29 -8.90 18.74
CA GLY A 589 12.58 -9.49 17.60
C GLY A 589 12.36 -11.00 17.69
N ALA A 590 11.36 -11.48 16.95
CA ALA A 590 11.02 -12.89 16.76
C ALA A 590 12.24 -13.75 16.38
N GLY A 591 12.26 -14.99 16.86
CA GLY A 591 13.33 -15.97 16.61
C GLY A 591 14.74 -15.54 17.01
N ALA A 592 14.94 -14.42 17.74
CA ALA A 592 16.28 -13.84 17.94
C ALA A 592 17.30 -14.81 18.57
N PHE A 593 16.86 -15.78 19.38
CA PHE A 593 17.69 -16.85 19.97
C PHE A 593 17.11 -18.25 19.70
N GLU A 594 16.30 -18.39 18.65
CA GLU A 594 15.80 -19.69 18.16
C GLU A 594 16.96 -20.68 17.96
N ASN A 595 16.70 -21.97 18.21
CA ASN A 595 17.63 -23.07 17.90
C ASN A 595 19.03 -22.90 18.52
N CYS A 596 19.17 -22.08 19.57
CA CYS A 596 20.37 -22.01 20.41
C CYS A 596 20.43 -23.23 21.35
N THR A 597 20.69 -24.40 20.77
CA THR A 597 20.54 -25.72 21.42
C THR A 597 21.46 -26.01 22.61
N ALA A 598 22.41 -25.12 22.93
CA ALA A 598 23.20 -25.16 24.17
C ALA A 598 22.76 -24.14 25.23
N LEU A 599 21.86 -23.22 24.92
CA LEU A 599 21.50 -22.08 25.77
C LEU A 599 20.72 -22.56 26.99
N LYS A 600 21.36 -22.53 28.17
CA LYS A 600 20.77 -22.99 29.44
C LYS A 600 20.49 -21.85 30.42
N ASN A 601 21.17 -20.71 30.29
CA ASN A 601 21.06 -19.60 31.22
C ASN A 601 20.81 -18.30 30.47
N VAL A 602 19.66 -17.66 30.70
CA VAL A 602 19.32 -16.33 30.18
C VAL A 602 19.03 -15.42 31.37
N THR A 603 19.73 -14.29 31.47
CA THR A 603 19.26 -13.17 32.30
C THR A 603 18.43 -12.26 31.41
N LEU A 604 17.13 -12.19 31.68
CA LEU A 604 16.21 -11.22 31.06
C LEU A 604 16.46 -9.81 31.59
N PRO A 605 16.15 -8.76 30.81
CA PRO A 605 16.25 -7.37 31.29
C PRO A 605 15.17 -7.08 32.35
N LYS A 606 15.45 -6.10 33.21
CA LYS A 606 14.50 -5.67 34.25
C LYS A 606 13.36 -4.77 33.76
N PRO A 607 13.58 -3.74 32.91
CA PRO A 607 12.48 -2.91 32.41
C PRO A 607 11.78 -3.57 31.21
N HIS A 608 10.66 -2.96 30.82
CA HIS A 608 9.85 -3.42 29.71
C HIS A 608 10.58 -3.46 28.37
N VAL A 609 10.33 -4.54 27.62
CA VAL A 609 10.81 -4.76 26.26
C VAL A 609 9.61 -5.00 25.35
N GLU A 610 9.56 -4.24 24.26
CA GLU A 610 8.67 -4.45 23.14
C GLU A 610 9.17 -5.67 22.34
N TYR A 611 8.33 -6.69 22.23
CA TYR A 611 8.65 -7.92 21.52
C TYR A 611 8.05 -7.85 20.12
N GLU A 612 8.91 -7.82 19.09
CA GLU A 612 8.50 -7.47 17.71
C GLU A 612 8.46 -8.68 16.77
N THR A 613 7.47 -8.70 15.88
CA THR A 613 7.43 -9.55 14.67
C THR A 613 7.62 -8.68 13.43
N SER A 614 8.03 -9.26 12.30
CA SER A 614 8.21 -8.50 11.06
C SER A 614 6.88 -8.19 10.37
N ASP A 615 6.62 -6.91 10.05
CA ASP A 615 5.45 -6.44 9.28
C ASP A 615 5.35 -7.03 7.85
N ASN A 616 6.38 -7.75 7.37
CA ASN A 616 6.50 -8.21 5.98
C ASN A 616 6.74 -9.73 5.86
N VAL A 617 6.59 -10.48 6.95
CA VAL A 617 6.81 -11.94 7.00
C VAL A 617 5.50 -12.59 7.43
N ASP A 618 5.15 -13.71 6.80
CA ASP A 618 3.97 -14.50 7.12
C ASP A 618 3.99 -14.90 8.62
N PRO A 619 2.86 -14.82 9.35
CA PRO A 619 2.79 -15.33 10.72
C PRO A 619 3.37 -16.75 10.90
N GLU A 620 3.22 -17.64 9.91
CA GLU A 620 3.75 -19.01 9.93
C GLU A 620 5.31 -19.07 9.93
N ASP A 621 5.99 -18.09 9.33
CA ASP A 621 7.46 -18.03 9.24
C ASP A 621 8.10 -17.44 10.52
N ASN A 622 7.33 -16.73 11.36
CA ASN A 622 7.83 -16.15 12.60
C ASN A 622 7.93 -17.19 13.73
N GLN A 623 8.97 -17.09 14.55
CA GLN A 623 9.29 -18.08 15.58
C GLN A 623 9.36 -17.45 16.98
N ALA A 624 9.02 -18.23 18.02
CA ALA A 624 9.20 -17.77 19.40
C ALA A 624 10.67 -17.46 19.68
N ILE A 625 10.93 -16.36 20.38
CA ILE A 625 12.27 -15.75 20.56
C ILE A 625 13.33 -16.76 21.03
N PHE A 626 12.93 -17.72 21.87
CA PHE A 626 13.79 -18.74 22.49
C PHE A 626 13.35 -20.17 22.16
N CYS A 627 12.60 -20.40 21.07
CA CYS A 627 12.16 -21.75 20.69
C CYS A 627 13.36 -22.70 20.52
N ASN A 628 13.13 -23.97 20.84
CA ASN A 628 14.16 -25.03 20.80
C ASN A 628 15.43 -24.81 21.65
N THR A 629 15.39 -23.92 22.64
CA THR A 629 16.49 -23.74 23.61
C THR A 629 16.34 -24.64 24.85
N PRO A 630 17.45 -25.17 25.42
CA PRO A 630 17.42 -25.85 26.73
C PRO A 630 16.95 -24.97 27.89
N TRP A 631 17.11 -23.65 27.81
CA TRP A 631 16.69 -22.71 28.84
C TRP A 631 15.18 -22.68 29.00
N VAL A 632 14.43 -22.66 27.88
CA VAL A 632 12.98 -22.84 27.89
C VAL A 632 12.63 -24.24 28.40
N LYS A 633 13.23 -25.30 27.84
CA LYS A 633 12.87 -26.69 28.19
C LYS A 633 13.19 -27.13 29.62
N ASN A 634 14.15 -26.48 30.30
CA ASN A 634 14.59 -26.83 31.65
C ASN A 634 14.52 -25.62 32.61
N HIS A 635 13.61 -24.68 32.36
CA HIS A 635 13.39 -23.57 33.27
C HIS A 635 12.82 -24.08 34.60
N ASP A 636 13.30 -23.55 35.73
CA ASP A 636 12.70 -23.84 37.03
C ASP A 636 11.33 -23.16 37.12
N GLY A 637 10.26 -23.95 37.05
CA GLY A 637 8.88 -23.49 37.02
C GLY A 637 8.35 -23.17 35.61
N ALA A 638 7.02 -23.27 35.47
CA ALA A 638 6.30 -23.27 34.20
C ALA A 638 6.20 -21.89 33.50
N TYR A 639 6.48 -20.79 34.20
CA TYR A 639 6.25 -19.42 33.74
C TYR A 639 7.56 -18.66 33.63
N ILE A 640 7.96 -18.28 32.42
CA ILE A 640 9.16 -17.46 32.17
C ILE A 640 8.73 -16.00 32.04
N ILE A 641 8.85 -15.23 33.12
CA ILE A 641 8.36 -13.84 33.20
C ILE A 641 9.56 -12.87 33.32
N SER A 642 9.58 -11.81 32.51
CA SER A 642 10.58 -10.72 32.61
C SER A 642 10.30 -9.77 33.79
N GLY A 643 11.28 -8.91 34.12
CA GLY A 643 11.23 -8.09 35.34
C GLY A 643 10.11 -7.02 35.39
N ASP A 644 9.47 -6.78 34.26
CA ASP A 644 8.33 -5.88 34.05
C ASP A 644 6.95 -6.59 34.11
N GLY A 645 6.94 -7.93 34.16
CA GLY A 645 5.75 -8.76 34.16
C GLY A 645 5.36 -9.34 32.80
N THR A 646 6.13 -9.18 31.71
CA THR A 646 5.78 -9.88 30.45
C THR A 646 6.06 -11.39 30.57
N LEU A 647 5.07 -12.23 30.27
CA LEU A 647 5.25 -13.66 30.08
C LEU A 647 5.93 -13.90 28.71
N VAL A 648 7.20 -14.31 28.74
CA VAL A 648 8.04 -14.54 27.56
C VAL A 648 7.82 -15.93 26.97
N ALA A 649 7.61 -16.93 27.83
CA ALA A 649 7.30 -18.30 27.42
C ALA A 649 6.62 -19.09 28.55
N TYR A 650 5.75 -20.02 28.19
CA TYR A 650 5.16 -21.00 29.10
C TYR A 650 5.61 -22.43 28.76
N THR A 651 6.08 -23.16 29.78
CA THR A 651 6.82 -24.41 29.65
C THR A 651 6.23 -25.57 30.45
N GLY A 652 5.14 -25.31 31.19
CA GLY A 652 4.47 -26.32 32.01
C GLY A 652 3.70 -27.35 31.18
N THR A 653 3.35 -28.44 31.86
CA THR A 653 2.60 -29.59 31.33
C THR A 653 1.19 -29.71 31.94
N GLU A 654 0.76 -28.71 32.72
CA GLU A 654 -0.58 -28.64 33.29
C GLU A 654 -1.60 -28.36 32.19
N LYS A 655 -2.76 -29.03 32.27
CA LYS A 655 -3.85 -28.88 31.28
C LYS A 655 -4.63 -27.59 31.49
N ASP A 656 -4.99 -27.31 32.73
CA ASP A 656 -5.80 -26.17 33.12
C ASP A 656 -4.94 -25.24 33.97
N ILE A 657 -4.71 -24.00 33.51
CA ILE A 657 -3.83 -23.04 34.17
C ILE A 657 -4.50 -21.69 34.40
N THR A 658 -4.06 -20.99 35.44
CA THR A 658 -4.33 -19.56 35.65
C THR A 658 -2.99 -18.84 35.68
N LEU A 659 -2.80 -17.82 34.84
CA LEU A 659 -1.51 -17.14 34.80
C LEU A 659 -1.28 -16.36 36.11
N PRO A 660 -0.03 -16.28 36.62
CA PRO A 660 0.25 -15.54 37.85
C PRO A 660 -0.16 -14.07 37.77
N ALA A 661 -0.69 -13.53 38.88
CA ALA A 661 -1.15 -12.14 38.97
C ALA A 661 -0.05 -11.06 38.82
N ASN A 662 1.24 -11.47 38.73
CA ASN A 662 2.35 -10.58 38.36
C ASN A 662 2.61 -10.55 36.85
N VAL A 663 1.83 -11.25 36.02
CA VAL A 663 1.88 -11.14 34.56
C VAL A 663 1.08 -9.90 34.13
N THR A 664 1.71 -9.03 33.34
CA THR A 664 1.17 -7.75 32.86
C THR A 664 1.01 -7.70 31.33
N SER A 665 1.60 -8.66 30.62
CA SER A 665 1.54 -8.80 29.16
C SER A 665 1.96 -10.21 28.76
N ILE A 666 1.54 -10.69 27.59
CA ILE A 666 1.97 -11.96 27.01
C ILE A 666 2.76 -11.66 25.74
N ALA A 667 4.00 -12.12 25.65
CA ALA A 667 4.86 -11.89 24.49
C ALA A 667 4.38 -12.67 23.25
N PRO A 668 4.78 -12.27 22.03
CA PRO A 668 4.58 -13.06 20.83
C PRO A 668 5.07 -14.50 21.00
N PHE A 669 4.25 -15.45 20.54
CA PHE A 669 4.52 -16.89 20.59
C PHE A 669 4.77 -17.48 22.00
N ALA A 670 4.40 -16.81 23.10
CA ALA A 670 4.71 -17.28 24.46
C ALA A 670 4.13 -18.66 24.83
N PHE A 671 3.00 -19.06 24.24
CA PHE A 671 2.40 -20.41 24.37
C PHE A 671 2.57 -21.26 23.11
N SER A 672 3.23 -20.73 22.08
CA SER A 672 3.35 -21.41 20.80
C SER A 672 4.06 -22.75 20.94
N TYR A 673 3.57 -23.76 20.24
CA TYR A 673 3.98 -25.16 20.32
C TYR A 673 3.71 -25.86 21.68
N ASN A 674 3.08 -25.21 22.68
CA ASN A 674 2.64 -25.93 23.88
C ASN A 674 1.37 -26.74 23.59
N LYS A 675 1.53 -28.05 23.41
CA LYS A 675 0.44 -29.00 23.14
C LYS A 675 -0.17 -29.64 24.40
N SER A 676 0.21 -29.21 25.60
CA SER A 676 -0.23 -29.80 26.87
C SER A 676 -1.35 -29.02 27.55
N VAL A 677 -1.33 -27.69 27.42
CA VAL A 677 -2.37 -26.80 27.94
C VAL A 677 -3.65 -26.94 27.11
N GLU A 678 -4.77 -27.21 27.78
CA GLU A 678 -6.11 -27.28 27.21
C GLU A 678 -6.98 -26.09 27.65
N SER A 679 -6.71 -25.46 28.80
CA SER A 679 -7.47 -24.31 29.34
C SER A 679 -6.56 -23.26 29.98
N VAL A 680 -6.78 -21.97 29.68
CA VAL A 680 -5.99 -20.85 30.22
C VAL A 680 -6.89 -19.75 30.77
N THR A 681 -6.74 -19.42 32.05
CA THR A 681 -7.27 -18.17 32.63
C THR A 681 -6.19 -17.10 32.65
N VAL A 682 -6.42 -15.99 31.95
CA VAL A 682 -5.54 -14.83 31.83
C VAL A 682 -6.06 -13.74 32.79
N PRO A 683 -5.27 -13.34 33.80
CA PRO A 683 -5.74 -12.43 34.83
C PRO A 683 -5.85 -10.99 34.33
N GLY A 684 -6.71 -10.20 34.96
CA GLY A 684 -7.00 -8.80 34.58
C GLY A 684 -5.80 -7.85 34.70
N THR A 685 -4.68 -8.32 35.26
CA THR A 685 -3.38 -7.62 35.28
C THR A 685 -2.71 -7.61 33.91
N VAL A 686 -2.94 -8.61 33.06
CA VAL A 686 -2.46 -8.67 31.68
C VAL A 686 -3.16 -7.58 30.87
N LYS A 687 -2.42 -6.72 30.17
CA LYS A 687 -2.99 -5.64 29.34
C LYS A 687 -2.98 -5.96 27.86
N VAL A 688 -1.95 -6.65 27.38
CA VAL A 688 -1.77 -6.98 25.96
C VAL A 688 -1.46 -8.48 25.82
N ILE A 689 -2.16 -9.14 24.90
CA ILE A 689 -1.82 -10.47 24.40
C ILE A 689 -1.17 -10.30 23.02
N GLY A 690 0.13 -10.60 22.93
CA GLY A 690 0.96 -10.32 21.76
C GLY A 690 0.65 -11.17 20.52
N ILE A 691 1.30 -10.80 19.42
CA ILE A 691 1.12 -11.40 18.10
C ILE A 691 1.43 -12.90 18.14
N CYS A 692 0.55 -13.75 17.64
CA CYS A 692 0.74 -15.22 17.66
C CYS A 692 0.99 -15.83 19.05
N ALA A 693 0.60 -15.15 20.15
CA ALA A 693 0.87 -15.59 21.53
C ALA A 693 0.51 -17.06 21.78
N PHE A 694 -0.61 -17.55 21.23
CA PHE A 694 -1.12 -18.92 21.37
C PHE A 694 -1.03 -19.75 20.08
N SER A 695 -0.39 -19.24 19.02
CA SER A 695 -0.37 -19.89 17.71
C SER A 695 0.29 -21.28 17.74
N ASP A 696 -0.33 -22.26 17.08
CA ASP A 696 0.02 -23.68 17.15
C ASP A 696 0.13 -24.24 18.60
N SER A 697 -0.62 -23.71 19.56
CA SER A 697 -0.77 -24.35 20.88
C SER A 697 -1.85 -25.45 20.86
N GLY A 698 -2.04 -26.13 22.00
CA GLY A 698 -3.09 -27.14 22.22
C GLY A 698 -4.32 -26.62 22.97
N VAL A 699 -4.39 -25.30 23.20
CA VAL A 699 -5.44 -24.70 24.03
C VAL A 699 -6.82 -24.84 23.36
N LYS A 700 -7.81 -25.17 24.18
CA LYS A 700 -9.21 -25.38 23.78
C LYS A 700 -10.11 -24.30 24.36
N LYS A 701 -9.80 -23.86 25.58
CA LYS A 701 -10.54 -22.82 26.31
C LYS A 701 -9.60 -21.70 26.77
N VAL A 702 -9.99 -20.45 26.55
CA VAL A 702 -9.30 -19.28 27.10
C VAL A 702 -10.30 -18.42 27.85
N VAL A 703 -9.97 -18.00 29.07
CA VAL A 703 -10.78 -17.10 29.90
C VAL A 703 -9.98 -15.85 30.17
N LEU A 704 -10.46 -14.71 29.71
CA LEU A 704 -9.83 -13.42 29.93
C LEU A 704 -10.58 -12.71 31.07
N GLU A 705 -9.89 -12.39 32.16
CA GLU A 705 -10.48 -11.61 33.26
C GLU A 705 -10.59 -10.12 32.93
N ASP A 706 -11.57 -9.44 33.55
CA ASP A 706 -11.76 -8.00 33.39
C ASP A 706 -10.50 -7.21 33.76
N GLY A 707 -10.04 -6.40 32.82
CA GLY A 707 -8.78 -5.67 32.88
C GLY A 707 -7.84 -5.93 31.70
N VAL A 708 -8.01 -7.00 30.92
CA VAL A 708 -7.32 -7.22 29.64
C VAL A 708 -7.79 -6.19 28.62
N GLN A 709 -6.88 -5.56 27.87
CA GLN A 709 -7.20 -4.39 27.02
C GLN A 709 -7.04 -4.65 25.51
N GLU A 710 -6.07 -5.48 25.13
CA GLU A 710 -5.65 -5.63 23.73
C GLU A 710 -5.34 -7.09 23.37
N LEU A 711 -5.90 -7.54 22.25
CA LEU A 711 -5.51 -8.75 21.54
C LEU A 711 -4.81 -8.32 20.25
N SER A 712 -3.50 -8.54 20.14
CA SER A 712 -2.73 -8.19 18.94
C SER A 712 -3.04 -9.14 17.77
N SER A 713 -2.57 -8.81 16.57
CA SER A 713 -2.85 -9.59 15.36
C SER A 713 -2.46 -11.06 15.50
N SER A 714 -3.31 -11.96 15.03
CA SER A 714 -3.10 -13.42 15.10
C SER A 714 -2.81 -13.95 16.51
N ALA A 715 -3.22 -13.29 17.59
CA ALA A 715 -2.94 -13.73 18.97
C ALA A 715 -3.29 -15.20 19.25
N PHE A 716 -4.31 -15.74 18.57
CA PHE A 716 -4.73 -17.15 18.58
C PHE A 716 -4.76 -17.78 17.17
N GLY A 717 -4.04 -17.20 16.19
CA GLY A 717 -4.00 -17.70 14.81
C GLY A 717 -3.43 -19.12 14.72
N ASP A 718 -3.97 -19.95 13.83
CA ASP A 718 -3.65 -21.38 13.66
C ASP A 718 -3.82 -22.25 14.93
N THR A 719 -4.58 -21.76 15.92
CA THR A 719 -4.93 -22.54 17.13
C THR A 719 -6.12 -23.46 16.86
N THR A 720 -5.92 -24.45 15.99
CA THR A 720 -6.97 -25.37 15.49
C THR A 720 -7.72 -26.17 16.58
N SER A 721 -7.22 -26.22 17.81
CA SER A 721 -7.88 -26.84 18.97
C SER A 721 -8.85 -25.93 19.72
N LEU A 722 -8.86 -24.63 19.44
CA LEU A 722 -9.59 -23.62 20.21
C LEU A 722 -11.10 -23.69 19.94
N GLY A 723 -11.87 -24.06 20.96
CA GLY A 723 -13.32 -24.17 20.90
C GLY A 723 -14.07 -23.13 21.73
N GLU A 724 -13.44 -22.52 22.74
CA GLU A 724 -14.07 -21.50 23.59
C GLU A 724 -13.10 -20.35 23.94
N VAL A 725 -13.54 -19.10 23.81
CA VAL A 725 -12.81 -17.93 24.34
C VAL A 725 -13.78 -16.99 25.04
N ASP A 726 -13.56 -16.74 26.32
CA ASP A 726 -14.34 -15.83 27.15
C ASP A 726 -13.63 -14.46 27.23
N ILE A 727 -14.26 -13.42 26.66
CA ILE A 727 -13.68 -12.08 26.45
C ILE A 727 -14.51 -11.01 27.19
N PRO A 728 -13.92 -10.22 28.10
CA PRO A 728 -14.61 -9.22 28.91
C PRO A 728 -14.76 -7.88 28.18
N GLU A 729 -15.58 -6.98 28.74
CA GLU A 729 -15.81 -5.62 28.24
C GLU A 729 -14.53 -4.77 28.15
N SER A 730 -13.52 -5.04 28.97
CA SER A 730 -12.27 -4.27 28.97
C SER A 730 -11.44 -4.41 27.69
N VAL A 731 -11.60 -5.49 26.93
CA VAL A 731 -10.87 -5.72 25.68
C VAL A 731 -11.46 -4.82 24.60
N THR A 732 -10.72 -3.77 24.26
CA THR A 732 -11.18 -2.65 23.43
C THR A 732 -10.29 -2.42 22.21
N LYS A 733 -9.28 -3.28 22.02
CA LYS A 733 -8.38 -3.25 20.87
C LYS A 733 -8.15 -4.65 20.33
N PHE A 734 -8.27 -4.77 19.02
CA PHE A 734 -8.17 -6.01 18.27
C PHE A 734 -7.23 -5.78 17.08
N GLY A 735 -6.26 -6.66 16.90
CA GLY A 735 -5.47 -6.78 15.68
C GLY A 735 -6.22 -7.55 14.57
N TYR A 736 -5.50 -7.83 13.49
CA TYR A 736 -6.05 -8.57 12.35
C TYR A 736 -5.90 -10.09 12.54
N HIS A 737 -6.76 -10.88 11.92
CA HIS A 737 -6.62 -12.35 11.83
C HIS A 737 -6.45 -13.09 13.17
N ILE A 738 -7.09 -12.61 14.25
CA ILE A 738 -6.85 -13.03 15.64
C ILE A 738 -7.06 -14.54 15.84
N PHE A 739 -8.06 -15.13 15.19
CA PHE A 739 -8.44 -16.55 15.32
C PHE A 739 -8.32 -17.32 13.99
N ASP A 740 -7.77 -16.70 12.94
CA ASP A 740 -7.73 -17.28 11.60
C ASP A 740 -6.81 -18.51 11.56
N CYS A 741 -7.22 -19.54 10.83
CA CYS A 741 -6.43 -20.75 10.62
C CYS A 741 -6.26 -20.95 9.11
N TYR A 742 -5.06 -20.75 8.57
CA TYR A 742 -4.83 -20.68 7.12
C TYR A 742 -5.14 -22.01 6.39
N ASN A 743 -5.05 -23.12 7.12
CA ASN A 743 -5.20 -24.48 6.59
C ASN A 743 -6.54 -25.19 6.95
N SER A 744 -7.44 -24.56 7.71
CA SER A 744 -8.75 -25.14 8.06
C SER A 744 -9.88 -24.10 8.08
N ARG A 745 -10.90 -24.29 7.24
CA ARG A 745 -12.05 -23.36 7.12
C ARG A 745 -13.14 -23.54 8.16
N ASP A 746 -13.10 -24.62 8.93
CA ASP A 746 -14.12 -25.00 9.91
C ASP A 746 -13.47 -25.28 11.27
N VAL A 747 -13.24 -24.24 12.07
CA VAL A 747 -12.96 -24.36 13.52
C VAL A 747 -14.24 -23.99 14.25
N ASP A 748 -14.81 -24.94 15.00
CA ASP A 748 -16.04 -24.73 15.78
C ASP A 748 -15.73 -23.98 17.07
N LEU A 749 -15.48 -22.68 16.91
CA LEU A 749 -15.13 -21.74 17.97
C LEU A 749 -16.39 -21.01 18.46
N THR A 750 -16.56 -20.99 19.78
CA THR A 750 -17.56 -20.17 20.49
C THR A 750 -16.86 -19.08 21.28
N ILE A 751 -17.21 -17.82 21.03
CA ILE A 751 -16.75 -16.71 21.85
C ILE A 751 -17.83 -16.37 22.87
N VAL A 752 -17.46 -16.39 24.15
CA VAL A 752 -18.33 -16.00 25.25
C VAL A 752 -18.00 -14.54 25.60
N CYS A 753 -18.98 -13.65 25.67
CA CYS A 753 -18.71 -12.27 26.10
C CYS A 753 -19.87 -11.60 26.84
N SER A 754 -19.53 -10.64 27.70
CA SER A 754 -20.49 -9.73 28.33
C SER A 754 -20.51 -8.44 27.53
N ASN A 755 -21.63 -8.08 26.88
CA ASN A 755 -21.89 -6.79 26.19
C ASN A 755 -20.74 -6.16 25.35
N ASN A 756 -19.73 -6.94 24.92
CA ASN A 756 -18.59 -6.43 24.17
C ASN A 756 -18.92 -6.47 22.67
N SER A 757 -19.25 -5.30 22.12
CA SER A 757 -19.76 -5.18 20.75
C SER A 757 -18.69 -5.37 19.68
N GLU A 758 -17.43 -4.99 19.96
CA GLU A 758 -16.27 -5.25 19.09
C GLU A 758 -16.03 -6.76 18.95
N VAL A 759 -16.11 -7.52 20.06
CA VAL A 759 -15.99 -8.98 20.07
C VAL A 759 -17.11 -9.64 19.28
N TYR A 760 -18.36 -9.24 19.54
CA TYR A 760 -19.54 -9.75 18.83
C TYR A 760 -19.42 -9.50 17.31
N TYR A 761 -18.90 -8.33 16.92
CA TYR A 761 -18.69 -7.96 15.53
C TYR A 761 -17.56 -8.73 14.85
N TYR A 762 -16.41 -8.90 15.53
CA TYR A 762 -15.32 -9.76 15.05
C TYR A 762 -15.84 -11.17 14.74
N ALA A 763 -16.60 -11.74 15.67
CA ALA A 763 -17.14 -13.08 15.54
C ALA A 763 -18.13 -13.19 14.37
N LEU A 764 -19.04 -12.22 14.22
CA LEU A 764 -20.01 -12.16 13.13
C LEU A 764 -19.34 -12.14 11.75
N LEU A 765 -18.31 -11.30 11.56
CA LEU A 765 -17.57 -11.20 10.30
C LEU A 765 -16.90 -12.52 9.93
N ASN A 766 -16.33 -13.22 10.92
CA ASN A 766 -15.59 -14.46 10.73
C ASN A 766 -16.46 -15.73 10.86
N LYS A 767 -17.79 -15.58 11.02
CA LYS A 767 -18.78 -16.67 11.20
C LYS A 767 -18.49 -17.58 12.40
N ILE A 768 -17.94 -16.99 13.46
CA ILE A 768 -17.65 -17.64 14.74
C ILE A 768 -18.92 -17.60 15.61
N ASN A 769 -19.20 -18.66 16.37
CA ASN A 769 -20.35 -18.70 17.28
C ASN A 769 -20.15 -17.72 18.45
N VAL A 770 -21.22 -17.13 18.98
CA VAL A 770 -21.16 -16.21 20.14
C VAL A 770 -22.23 -16.53 21.16
N GLU A 771 -21.83 -16.66 22.43
CA GLU A 771 -22.72 -16.73 23.58
C GLU A 771 -22.59 -15.47 24.44
N LEU A 772 -23.72 -14.84 24.76
CA LEU A 772 -23.77 -13.67 25.64
C LEU A 772 -24.02 -14.13 27.09
N LYS A 773 -23.22 -13.61 28.02
CA LYS A 773 -23.33 -13.86 29.48
C LYS A 773 -24.41 -13.03 30.16
#